data_AF-A0A1Y1VCY0-F1
#
_entry.id   AF-A0A1Y1VCY0-F1
#
_cell.length_a   1.000
_cell.length_b   1.000
_cell.length_c   1.000
_cell.angle_alpha   90.00
_cell.angle_beta   90.00
_cell.angle_gamma   90.00
#
_symmetry.space_group_name_H-M   'P 1'
#
loop_
_entity.id
_entity.type
_entity.pdbx_description
1 polymer ?
#
loop_
_entity_poly.entity_id
_entity_poly.type
_entity_poly.pdbx_seq_one_letter_code
_entity_poly.pdbx_strand_id
1 'polypeptide(L)'
;MKLYNTYPIKENKNNLIFISILSGVLFISVIYLNCINKQKVFYGKIENLLRENHKSILINNTIKNDIISNDINLNLNSEALKYEKDDDYILNYKGGELEPEWEWVKNISILYTWVDGSDIDFLEEKSKYNGGERDINSRFRSADELRYSIRSVEKYLPWHEGNIYILTAQQIPQWLNTTNSKIKMVYHKDVIPKHVTPTYDSGTIELYLDKIPGITEQFLFFNDDVFLNNYVHPAFFFTTKEHYPKIYLERLVKFNKKMVHKELNRNDINNNFYSISYHTDLIIKKYFDPKFKYYYLEHTVHVFYRDLMEPFRQLFENELNVVISDRFRNPYKPHTLYLFLMFQHYATKHPEFPHKFGGQGKAKDFKGYELPKDRTIQKYSSVLNYPKEHEGRIKFGRINDNLKANQDEMIFFKTHSEVLVYNFNDRYTKDEALYQFSEYMITKYPWPCSFEKKEYVELENFIRSRINEIEEFETENNGLDDDNSEIITTTEELLNQPLFKHKNEIVKEYLHLKDSFSVPNQMSTREKEEIESLQNYSDENETLGKEWKWIENISMVYIFDKNKDMEIRKLKYSIQSLIKYLPWFKGKIFIIIAPNEMLVNNLKSSFKDEDYFNQIEILTSDKIVPDCYKDNNNDTHIIEMYLDKIPGLSERFIYLNQNHFFIKNTHPRFFFSNDEFFPKYNLKPSLSSREMRNQRRNDRAFYNTFKLIEDYYGRSYIHHWRFLKNAPCPLYRDLFEPVRQTFKNPLHKSFINNKKAVDSLLPLYLVINYNIYATAQVNYPDYVGGYGTIKNAKAPVLNAERTIEYYGFEETSLFVDKNTMITDLPLTDNLCKHNEFNRRIARDNILFLSIYSTSEIENNESLDIYYLSTYFDDECVSSSNTKVSVILPTYNGAEYLEHGIKAILDQTLKEIELIIINDASTDNTTEILTKYENDNRITIVNLQNNG
;
A
#
# COMPACT_ATOMS: atom_id res chain seq x y z
N MET A 1 -44.19 -44.14 18.06
CA MET A 1 -44.46 -44.73 16.72
C MET A 1 -45.39 -43.78 16.00
N LYS A 2 -45.05 -43.16 14.87
CA LYS A 2 -43.87 -43.30 13.98
C LYS A 2 -43.00 -42.03 13.99
N LEU A 3 -41.75 -42.11 13.50
CA LEU A 3 -41.02 -40.94 12.97
C LEU A 3 -41.36 -40.78 11.47
N TYR A 4 -41.11 -39.59 10.91
CA TYR A 4 -40.45 -39.48 9.59
C TYR A 4 -39.58 -38.20 9.47
N ASN A 5 -38.27 -38.45 9.30
CA ASN A 5 -37.17 -37.69 8.68
C ASN A 5 -37.14 -36.15 8.62
N THR A 6 -35.98 -35.63 9.03
CA THR A 6 -35.40 -34.32 8.68
C THR A 6 -34.66 -34.35 7.34
N TYR A 7 -34.40 -33.17 6.75
CA TYR A 7 -33.24 -32.86 5.89
C TYR A 7 -32.98 -31.33 5.90
N PRO A 8 -31.79 -30.81 5.49
CA PRO A 8 -31.10 -29.85 6.35
C PRO A 8 -30.74 -28.50 5.69
N ILE A 9 -30.48 -27.51 6.54
CA ILE A 9 -29.71 -26.32 6.21
C ILE A 9 -28.30 -26.48 6.82
N LYS A 10 -27.31 -25.81 6.23
CA LYS A 10 -25.90 -25.69 6.71
C LYS A 10 -25.86 -25.23 8.19
N GLU A 11 -24.81 -25.49 8.99
CA GLU A 11 -23.44 -24.99 8.74
C GLU A 11 -22.28 -25.83 9.32
N ASN A 12 -21.10 -25.19 9.42
CA ASN A 12 -19.81 -25.80 9.74
C ASN A 12 -19.70 -26.23 11.22
N LYS A 13 -18.59 -26.87 11.55
CA LYS A 13 -18.39 -27.66 12.78
C LYS A 13 -18.63 -26.92 14.11
N ASN A 14 -19.10 -27.71 15.08
CA ASN A 14 -19.00 -27.51 16.54
C ASN A 14 -19.89 -26.43 17.19
N ASN A 15 -21.22 -26.64 17.18
CA ASN A 15 -22.08 -26.63 18.38
C ASN A 15 -23.50 -27.10 18.00
N LEU A 16 -24.27 -27.68 18.94
CA LEU A 16 -25.59 -28.24 18.64
C LEU A 16 -26.55 -28.04 19.83
N ILE A 17 -27.65 -27.33 19.58
CA ILE A 17 -28.65 -26.95 20.60
C ILE A 17 -29.87 -27.86 20.49
N PHE A 18 -30.35 -28.35 21.63
CA PHE A 18 -31.65 -29.01 21.75
C PHE A 18 -32.66 -28.08 22.42
N ILE A 19 -33.88 -28.00 21.88
CA ILE A 19 -35.04 -27.39 22.52
C ILE A 19 -36.15 -28.44 22.52
N SER A 20 -36.76 -28.68 23.68
CA SER A 20 -37.99 -29.44 23.82
C SER A 20 -38.95 -28.67 24.72
N ILE A 21 -40.22 -28.61 24.33
CA ILE A 21 -41.26 -27.88 25.06
C ILE A 21 -42.18 -28.89 25.72
N LEU A 22 -42.21 -28.88 27.05
CA LEU A 22 -43.36 -29.36 27.83
C LEU A 22 -43.91 -28.19 28.65
N SER A 23 -45.21 -27.95 28.49
CA SER A 23 -46.11 -27.25 29.43
C SER A 23 -45.49 -26.25 30.42
N GLY A 24 -45.37 -24.98 30.01
CA GLY A 24 -45.69 -23.85 30.89
C GLY A 24 -44.56 -23.13 31.64
N VAL A 25 -43.30 -23.56 31.62
CA VAL A 25 -42.18 -22.81 32.23
C VAL A 25 -40.94 -22.83 31.34
N LEU A 26 -40.40 -21.64 31.02
CA LEU A 26 -39.16 -21.50 30.26
C LEU A 26 -37.95 -21.41 31.21
N PHE A 27 -37.16 -22.48 31.29
CA PHE A 27 -35.87 -22.50 32.01
C PHE A 27 -34.73 -22.58 30.99
N ILE A 28 -33.95 -21.50 30.84
CA ILE A 28 -32.75 -21.50 29.99
C ILE A 28 -31.52 -21.75 30.86
N SER A 29 -31.00 -22.98 30.81
CA SER A 29 -29.78 -23.38 31.51
C SER A 29 -28.67 -23.68 30.52
N VAL A 30 -27.70 -22.77 30.38
CA VAL A 30 -26.49 -22.99 29.57
C VAL A 30 -25.49 -23.79 30.40
N ILE A 31 -25.15 -25.00 29.94
CA ILE A 31 -24.16 -25.88 30.59
C ILE A 31 -22.90 -25.96 29.72
N TYR A 32 -21.80 -25.41 30.23
CA TYR A 32 -20.45 -25.65 29.72
C TYR A 32 -19.87 -26.89 30.40
N LEU A 33 -19.29 -27.82 29.64
CA LEU A 33 -18.60 -29.00 30.19
C LEU A 33 -17.22 -29.18 29.57
N ASN A 34 -16.20 -29.04 30.42
CA ASN A 34 -14.84 -29.46 30.12
C ASN A 34 -14.66 -30.99 30.26
N CYS A 35 -13.55 -31.48 29.70
CA CYS A 35 -12.99 -32.83 29.72
C CYS A 35 -13.41 -33.80 30.85
N ILE A 36 -13.56 -35.11 30.53
CA ILE A 36 -12.68 -36.20 31.04
C ILE A 36 -12.96 -37.60 30.43
N ASN A 37 -11.95 -38.12 29.72
CA ASN A 37 -11.44 -39.51 29.61
C ASN A 37 -12.30 -40.82 29.77
N LYS A 38 -11.99 -41.77 28.86
CA LYS A 38 -11.78 -43.25 29.06
C LYS A 38 -13.03 -44.17 29.20
N GLN A 39 -12.98 -45.49 28.91
CA GLN A 39 -11.85 -46.43 28.68
C GLN A 39 -12.23 -47.73 27.89
N LYS A 40 -11.20 -48.51 27.45
CA LYS A 40 -11.16 -50.00 27.25
C LYS A 40 -11.90 -50.61 26.03
N VAL A 41 -11.57 -51.79 25.47
CA VAL A 41 -10.60 -52.91 25.74
C VAL A 41 -9.87 -53.23 24.40
N PHE A 42 -8.53 -53.32 24.28
CA PHE A 42 -7.59 -54.47 24.52
C PHE A 42 -7.88 -55.76 23.70
N TYR A 43 -6.92 -56.58 23.25
CA TYR A 43 -5.49 -56.81 23.57
C TYR A 43 -4.55 -56.20 22.48
N GLY A 44 -3.24 -56.46 22.28
CA GLY A 44 -2.13 -57.22 22.94
C GLY A 44 -0.90 -57.21 21.99
N LYS A 45 0.41 -57.31 22.32
CA LYS A 45 1.24 -57.69 23.49
C LYS A 45 1.51 -59.20 23.69
N ILE A 46 2.76 -59.69 23.89
CA ILE A 46 4.08 -59.00 24.07
C ILE A 46 5.31 -59.84 23.61
N GLU A 47 6.52 -59.31 23.83
CA GLU A 47 7.89 -59.81 23.52
C GLU A 47 8.23 -61.22 24.14
N ASN A 48 9.41 -61.88 24.02
CA ASN A 48 10.79 -61.37 24.20
C ASN A 48 11.93 -62.42 23.95
N LEU A 49 13.17 -61.92 23.80
CA LEU A 49 14.52 -62.48 24.17
C LEU A 49 14.99 -63.92 23.83
N LEU A 50 16.19 -64.01 23.19
CA LEU A 50 17.37 -64.93 23.37
C LEU A 50 18.14 -65.01 22.00
N ARG A 51 19.44 -64.68 21.81
CA ARG A 51 20.72 -65.25 22.33
C ARG A 51 20.80 -66.80 22.13
N GLU A 52 21.79 -67.41 21.46
CA GLU A 52 23.26 -67.21 21.48
C GLU A 52 24.05 -67.74 20.25
N ASN A 53 25.29 -67.23 20.09
CA ASN A 53 26.55 -67.89 19.68
C ASN A 53 26.55 -69.17 18.79
N HIS A 54 27.29 -69.13 17.67
CA HIS A 54 28.35 -70.12 17.42
C HIS A 54 29.53 -69.57 16.59
N LYS A 55 30.54 -70.41 16.31
CA LYS A 55 31.96 -70.00 16.53
C LYS A 55 33.04 -70.81 15.77
N SER A 56 33.69 -70.23 14.76
CA SER A 56 34.94 -70.69 14.09
C SER A 56 35.55 -69.49 13.33
N ILE A 57 36.79 -68.98 13.52
CA ILE A 57 38.14 -69.54 13.80
C ILE A 57 38.79 -70.19 12.54
N LEU A 58 40.08 -69.88 12.33
CA LEU A 58 41.02 -70.21 11.22
C LEU A 58 40.95 -69.29 9.98
N ILE A 59 42.07 -68.89 9.33
CA ILE A 59 43.48 -68.75 9.81
C ILE A 59 44.28 -67.87 8.80
N ASN A 60 45.29 -67.12 9.27
CA ASN A 60 46.35 -66.46 8.47
C ASN A 60 45.91 -65.38 7.43
N ASN A 61 46.76 -64.44 6.97
CA ASN A 61 48.08 -64.00 7.45
C ASN A 61 48.35 -62.52 7.13
N THR A 62 48.85 -61.79 8.14
CA THR A 62 49.99 -60.83 8.13
C THR A 62 50.38 -59.97 6.89
N ILE A 63 50.87 -58.75 7.23
CA ILE A 63 51.97 -57.99 6.58
C ILE A 63 51.60 -57.28 5.24
N LYS A 64 51.84 -55.97 5.03
CA LYS A 64 52.43 -54.92 5.89
C LYS A 64 52.14 -53.48 5.38
N ASN A 65 52.08 -52.51 6.31
CA ASN A 65 52.88 -51.24 6.42
C ASN A 65 53.24 -50.41 5.17
N ASP A 66 53.39 -49.08 5.20
CA ASP A 66 53.27 -48.02 6.24
C ASP A 66 53.01 -46.70 5.47
N ILE A 67 52.16 -45.75 5.89
CA ILE A 67 52.24 -44.85 7.06
C ILE A 67 53.61 -44.16 7.23
N ILE A 68 53.73 -42.93 6.72
CA ILE A 68 54.58 -41.91 7.37
C ILE A 68 53.68 -40.71 7.71
N SER A 69 53.15 -40.72 8.93
CA SER A 69 52.78 -39.50 9.63
C SER A 69 54.05 -38.74 10.02
N ASN A 70 54.13 -37.46 9.68
CA ASN A 70 55.12 -36.55 10.26
C ASN A 70 54.39 -35.33 10.81
N ASP A 71 54.19 -35.31 12.13
CA ASP A 71 53.86 -34.08 12.84
C ASP A 71 55.00 -33.07 12.65
N ILE A 72 54.68 -31.88 12.13
CA ILE A 72 55.61 -30.77 12.08
C ILE A 72 55.04 -29.62 12.89
N ASN A 73 55.45 -29.57 14.16
CA ASN A 73 55.33 -28.37 14.99
C ASN A 73 56.24 -27.26 14.39
N LEU A 74 55.65 -26.36 13.60
CA LEU A 74 56.31 -25.16 13.13
C LEU A 74 55.96 -23.96 14.03
N ASN A 75 56.91 -23.60 14.90
CA ASN A 75 56.95 -22.26 15.49
C ASN A 75 57.13 -21.24 14.36
N LEU A 76 56.05 -20.61 13.93
CA LEU A 76 56.11 -19.46 13.05
C LEU A 76 56.35 -18.20 13.88
N ASN A 77 57.62 -17.77 13.93
CA ASN A 77 57.94 -16.40 14.33
C ASN A 77 57.25 -15.42 13.38
N SER A 78 56.69 -14.35 13.95
CA SER A 78 55.89 -13.36 13.22
C SER A 78 56.74 -12.39 12.40
N GLU A 79 57.27 -12.83 11.26
CA GLU A 79 57.57 -11.94 10.15
C GLU A 79 56.34 -11.89 9.23
N ALA A 80 55.66 -10.74 9.20
CA ALA A 80 54.41 -10.60 8.45
C ALA A 80 54.66 -10.70 6.94
N LEU A 81 54.10 -11.74 6.32
CA LEU A 81 54.04 -11.89 4.87
C LEU A 81 53.17 -10.78 4.29
N LYS A 82 53.82 -9.69 3.87
CA LYS A 82 53.14 -8.55 3.25
C LYS A 82 52.64 -8.93 1.85
N TYR A 83 51.37 -9.28 1.78
CA TYR A 83 50.63 -9.47 0.54
C TYR A 83 50.64 -8.16 -0.27
N GLU A 84 51.23 -8.19 -1.48
CA GLU A 84 51.37 -6.99 -2.32
C GLU A 84 50.13 -6.70 -3.18
N LYS A 85 49.18 -7.65 -3.29
CA LYS A 85 47.96 -7.50 -4.10
C LYS A 85 46.71 -7.78 -3.29
N ASP A 86 45.65 -7.05 -3.64
CA ASP A 86 44.31 -7.24 -3.10
C ASP A 86 43.81 -8.70 -3.24
N ASP A 87 44.15 -9.37 -4.34
CA ASP A 87 43.80 -10.77 -4.61
C ASP A 87 44.38 -11.73 -3.56
N ASP A 88 45.60 -11.47 -3.09
CA ASP A 88 46.29 -12.38 -2.16
C ASP A 88 45.61 -12.37 -0.78
N TYR A 89 45.16 -11.21 -0.29
CA TYR A 89 44.32 -11.11 0.91
C TYR A 89 42.97 -11.81 0.70
N ILE A 90 42.29 -11.53 -0.42
CA ILE A 90 40.96 -12.06 -0.72
C ILE A 90 40.95 -13.59 -0.78
N LEU A 91 41.92 -14.19 -1.48
CA LEU A 91 41.98 -15.65 -1.68
C LEU A 91 42.46 -16.40 -0.43
N ASN A 92 43.37 -15.82 0.36
CA ASN A 92 43.92 -16.48 1.55
C ASN A 92 43.08 -16.30 2.81
N TYR A 93 42.18 -15.32 2.90
CA TYR A 93 41.36 -15.10 4.09
C TYR A 93 40.38 -16.25 4.37
N LYS A 94 40.27 -16.68 5.64
CA LYS A 94 39.42 -17.80 6.08
C LYS A 94 38.65 -17.50 7.38
N GLY A 95 38.36 -16.22 7.65
CA GLY A 95 37.59 -15.79 8.82
C GLY A 95 38.40 -15.61 10.11
N GLY A 96 39.71 -15.35 10.01
CA GLY A 96 40.56 -15.01 11.16
C GLY A 96 40.54 -13.52 11.53
N GLU A 97 41.42 -13.12 12.45
CA GLU A 97 41.71 -11.70 12.71
C GLU A 97 42.21 -10.98 11.44
N LEU A 98 42.05 -9.65 11.46
CA LEU A 98 42.55 -8.76 10.42
C LEU A 98 43.99 -8.31 10.70
N GLU A 99 44.71 -7.91 9.66
CA GLU A 99 46.00 -7.24 9.78
C GLU A 99 45.80 -5.81 10.35
N PRO A 100 46.76 -5.25 11.12
CA PRO A 100 46.56 -3.99 11.85
C PRO A 100 46.18 -2.76 11.00
N GLU A 101 46.59 -2.73 9.72
CA GLU A 101 46.17 -1.71 8.75
C GLU A 101 44.66 -1.69 8.46
N TRP A 102 43.93 -2.77 8.78
CA TRP A 102 42.49 -2.88 8.55
C TRP A 102 41.64 -2.67 9.80
N GLU A 103 42.22 -2.49 10.99
CA GLU A 103 41.49 -2.40 12.27
C GLU A 103 40.38 -1.33 12.28
N TRP A 104 40.58 -0.23 11.53
CA TRP A 104 39.58 0.84 11.35
C TRP A 104 38.25 0.35 10.74
N VAL A 105 38.30 -0.72 9.92
CA VAL A 105 37.12 -1.22 9.19
C VAL A 105 36.20 -2.06 10.06
N LYS A 106 36.68 -2.60 11.19
CA LYS A 106 35.86 -3.39 12.13
C LYS A 106 34.61 -2.62 12.57
N ASN A 107 34.74 -1.31 12.76
CA ASN A 107 33.70 -0.41 13.22
C ASN A 107 32.86 0.23 12.09
N ILE A 108 33.03 -0.20 10.82
CA ILE A 108 32.27 0.35 9.69
C ILE A 108 30.76 0.09 9.83
N SER A 109 29.94 1.04 9.38
CA SER A 109 28.49 0.83 9.30
C SER A 109 28.14 -0.08 8.13
N ILE A 110 27.25 -1.04 8.36
CA ILE A 110 26.53 -1.77 7.32
C ILE A 110 25.13 -1.17 7.22
N LEU A 111 24.62 -0.98 6.00
CA LEU A 111 23.33 -0.40 5.72
C LEU A 111 22.54 -1.27 4.75
N TYR A 112 21.35 -1.68 5.17
CA TYR A 112 20.33 -2.32 4.35
C TYR A 112 19.19 -1.35 4.03
N THR A 113 18.62 -1.47 2.84
CA THR A 113 17.25 -1.00 2.55
C THR A 113 16.31 -2.19 2.42
N TRP A 114 15.15 -2.16 3.07
CA TRP A 114 14.16 -3.25 3.05
C TRP A 114 12.73 -2.71 3.21
N VAL A 115 11.75 -3.37 2.59
CA VAL A 115 10.31 -3.11 2.77
C VAL A 115 9.51 -4.41 2.70
N ASP A 116 8.44 -4.49 3.49
CA ASP A 116 7.44 -5.55 3.40
C ASP A 116 6.23 -5.08 2.61
N GLY A 117 5.98 -5.70 1.46
CA GLY A 117 4.82 -5.41 0.61
C GLY A 117 3.54 -6.12 1.03
N SER A 118 3.56 -6.97 2.07
CA SER A 118 2.37 -7.58 2.67
C SER A 118 1.76 -6.75 3.80
N ASP A 119 2.54 -5.79 4.33
CA ASP A 119 2.10 -4.88 5.39
C ASP A 119 0.96 -3.96 4.94
N ILE A 120 -0.10 -3.89 5.75
CA ILE A 120 -1.35 -3.21 5.41
C ILE A 120 -1.23 -1.68 5.49
N ASP A 121 -0.35 -1.15 6.34
CA ASP A 121 -0.15 0.29 6.48
C ASP A 121 0.63 0.85 5.28
N PHE A 122 1.72 0.19 4.87
CA PHE A 122 2.42 0.47 3.62
C PHE A 122 1.55 0.29 2.37
N LEU A 123 0.74 -0.77 2.29
CA LEU A 123 -0.19 -0.97 1.18
C LEU A 123 -1.27 0.12 1.12
N GLU A 124 -1.78 0.60 2.25
CA GLU A 124 -2.73 1.71 2.30
C GLU A 124 -2.10 3.03 1.82
N GLU A 125 -0.92 3.38 2.33
CA GLU A 125 -0.22 4.61 1.92
C GLU A 125 0.13 4.57 0.43
N LYS A 126 0.69 3.46 -0.06
CA LYS A 126 1.04 3.25 -1.47
C LYS A 126 -0.19 3.39 -2.37
N SER A 127 -1.33 2.84 -1.95
CA SER A 127 -2.57 2.82 -2.75
C SER A 127 -3.06 4.21 -3.18
N LYS A 128 -2.78 5.26 -2.41
CA LYS A 128 -3.10 6.66 -2.77
C LYS A 128 -2.39 7.14 -4.04
N TYR A 129 -1.24 6.56 -4.35
CA TYR A 129 -0.38 6.95 -5.48
C TYR A 129 -0.41 5.92 -6.62
N ASN A 130 -0.65 4.63 -6.33
CA ASN A 130 -0.97 3.61 -7.35
C ASN A 130 -2.49 3.31 -7.42
N GLY A 131 -3.31 4.36 -7.42
CA GLY A 131 -4.68 4.30 -7.94
C GLY A 131 -5.68 3.40 -7.21
N GLY A 132 -5.46 3.11 -5.93
CA GLY A 132 -6.30 2.30 -5.06
C GLY A 132 -5.90 0.82 -4.95
N GLU A 133 -4.84 0.38 -5.64
CA GLU A 133 -4.45 -1.04 -5.68
C GLU A 133 -3.53 -1.44 -4.52
N ARG A 134 -4.04 -2.26 -3.59
CA ARG A 134 -3.30 -2.86 -2.46
C ARG A 134 -2.68 -4.22 -2.79
N ASP A 135 -2.30 -4.43 -4.05
CA ASP A 135 -1.73 -5.70 -4.50
C ASP A 135 -0.24 -5.82 -4.15
N ILE A 136 0.14 -7.01 -3.68
CA ILE A 136 1.53 -7.42 -3.45
C ILE A 136 2.16 -7.73 -4.81
N ASN A 137 3.12 -6.92 -5.23
CA ASN A 137 3.96 -7.17 -6.40
C ASN A 137 5.28 -7.81 -5.93
N SER A 138 5.91 -8.64 -6.76
CA SER A 138 7.12 -9.38 -6.42
C SER A 138 8.26 -8.45 -5.91
N ARG A 139 8.37 -7.25 -6.48
CA ARG A 139 9.27 -6.15 -6.04
C ARG A 139 9.15 -5.68 -4.59
N PHE A 140 8.08 -6.09 -3.90
CA PHE A 140 7.86 -5.80 -2.48
C PHE A 140 7.62 -7.11 -1.69
N ARG A 141 7.85 -8.28 -2.29
CA ARG A 141 7.74 -9.56 -1.58
C ARG A 141 8.91 -9.68 -0.60
N SER A 142 8.62 -10.12 0.63
CA SER A 142 9.61 -10.51 1.63
C SER A 142 9.43 -12.00 1.93
N ALA A 143 10.47 -12.79 1.70
CA ALA A 143 10.61 -14.21 2.02
C ALA A 143 11.76 -14.44 3.02
N ASP A 144 11.94 -13.49 3.95
CA ASP A 144 13.02 -13.41 4.93
C ASP A 144 14.45 -13.21 4.33
N GLU A 145 14.60 -12.72 3.09
CA GLU A 145 15.91 -12.47 2.45
C GLU A 145 16.87 -11.68 3.35
N LEU A 146 16.39 -10.55 3.90
CA LEU A 146 17.13 -9.72 4.85
C LEU A 146 17.68 -10.51 6.06
N ARG A 147 16.91 -11.49 6.57
CA ARG A 147 17.29 -12.31 7.72
C ARG A 147 18.51 -13.17 7.40
N TYR A 148 18.45 -13.87 6.28
CA TYR A 148 19.54 -14.75 5.83
C TYR A 148 20.73 -13.95 5.29
N SER A 149 20.52 -12.76 4.72
CA SER A 149 21.58 -11.83 4.38
C SER A 149 22.35 -11.38 5.62
N ILE A 150 21.66 -10.96 6.69
CA ILE A 150 22.30 -10.58 7.96
C ILE A 150 23.00 -11.76 8.64
N ARG A 151 22.44 -12.98 8.59
CA ARG A 151 23.18 -14.20 9.01
C ARG A 151 24.44 -14.44 8.18
N SER A 152 24.40 -14.18 6.87
CA SER A 152 25.57 -14.29 5.99
C SER A 152 26.66 -13.27 6.36
N VAL A 153 26.27 -12.04 6.73
CA VAL A 153 27.16 -11.00 7.25
C VAL A 153 27.81 -11.41 8.58
N GLU A 154 27.02 -11.78 9.59
CA GLU A 154 27.52 -12.18 10.91
C GLU A 154 28.42 -13.43 10.85
N LYS A 155 28.22 -14.30 9.84
CA LYS A 155 29.15 -15.42 9.58
C LYS A 155 30.43 -14.99 8.88
N TYR A 156 30.30 -14.32 7.73
CA TYR A 156 31.37 -14.23 6.74
C TYR A 156 32.15 -12.91 6.78
N LEU A 157 31.66 -11.92 7.55
CA LEU A 157 32.43 -10.77 8.04
C LEU A 157 32.65 -10.90 9.57
N PRO A 158 33.36 -11.94 10.08
CA PRO A 158 33.51 -12.14 11.53
C PRO A 158 34.31 -11.02 12.22
N TRP A 159 34.97 -10.17 11.43
CA TRP A 159 35.64 -8.94 11.85
C TRP A 159 34.70 -7.74 12.07
N HIS A 160 33.41 -7.84 11.74
CA HIS A 160 32.48 -6.72 11.80
C HIS A 160 31.90 -6.52 13.21
N GLU A 161 32.37 -5.47 13.88
CA GLU A 161 31.90 -5.01 15.20
C GLU A 161 30.92 -3.84 15.09
N GLY A 162 30.92 -3.11 13.97
CA GLY A 162 30.15 -1.90 13.74
C GLY A 162 28.62 -2.08 13.68
N ASN A 163 27.91 -0.97 13.52
CA ASN A 163 26.44 -0.96 13.54
C ASN A 163 25.84 -1.44 12.21
N ILE A 164 24.75 -2.20 12.29
CA ILE A 164 23.90 -2.59 11.16
C ILE A 164 22.64 -1.70 11.18
N TYR A 165 22.43 -0.92 10.13
CA TYR A 165 21.26 -0.06 9.94
C TYR A 165 20.27 -0.71 8.95
N ILE A 166 18.99 -0.72 9.28
CA ILE A 166 17.91 -1.11 8.35
C ILE A 166 17.06 0.13 8.07
N LEU A 167 17.16 0.66 6.86
CA LEU A 167 16.35 1.77 6.36
C LEU A 167 15.06 1.24 5.71
N THR A 168 13.90 1.68 6.20
CA THR A 168 12.61 1.08 5.81
C THR A 168 11.40 2.02 5.88
N ALA A 169 10.28 1.59 5.28
CA ALA A 169 9.01 2.30 5.22
C ALA A 169 8.19 2.17 6.53
N GLN A 170 8.83 2.47 7.68
CA GLN A 170 8.22 2.46 9.02
C GLN A 170 7.84 1.06 9.55
N GLN A 171 8.33 0.02 8.89
CA GLN A 171 8.09 -1.38 9.21
C GLN A 171 9.18 -1.93 10.15
N ILE A 172 8.92 -3.09 10.76
CA ILE A 172 9.91 -3.86 11.52
C ILE A 172 9.78 -5.34 11.06
N PRO A 173 10.85 -6.00 10.59
CA PRO A 173 10.78 -7.40 10.20
C PRO A 173 10.28 -8.26 11.37
N GLN A 174 9.29 -9.13 11.14
CA GLN A 174 8.59 -9.79 12.24
C GLN A 174 9.50 -10.68 13.10
N TRP A 175 10.56 -11.25 12.50
CA TRP A 175 11.59 -12.06 13.17
C TRP A 175 12.59 -11.25 14.01
N LEU A 176 12.63 -9.91 13.87
CA LEU A 176 13.68 -9.05 14.43
C LEU A 176 13.42 -8.67 15.88
N ASN A 177 14.43 -8.87 16.73
CA ASN A 177 14.52 -8.37 18.09
C ASN A 177 15.31 -7.03 18.11
N THR A 178 14.58 -5.92 18.20
CA THR A 178 15.12 -4.55 18.18
C THR A 178 15.77 -4.10 19.51
N THR A 179 15.90 -4.99 20.51
CA THR A 179 16.55 -4.66 21.79
C THR A 179 18.09 -4.70 21.75
N ASN A 180 18.67 -5.27 20.69
CA ASN A 180 20.12 -5.39 20.53
C ASN A 180 20.71 -4.10 19.93
N SER A 181 21.68 -3.48 20.61
CA SER A 181 22.23 -2.16 20.25
C SER A 181 23.07 -2.12 18.97
N LYS A 182 23.54 -3.27 18.44
CA LYS A 182 24.28 -3.33 17.17
C LYS A 182 23.37 -3.13 15.95
N ILE A 183 22.07 -3.44 16.07
CA ILE A 183 21.11 -3.33 14.97
C ILE A 183 20.14 -2.15 15.19
N LYS A 184 19.92 -1.34 14.16
CA LYS A 184 19.19 -0.06 14.26
C LYS A 184 18.17 0.09 13.16
N MET A 185 16.90 0.22 13.54
CA MET A 185 15.83 0.62 12.63
C MET A 185 15.92 2.11 12.33
N VAL A 186 15.79 2.48 11.06
CA VAL A 186 15.76 3.86 10.58
C VAL A 186 14.62 3.99 9.59
N TYR A 187 13.84 5.05 9.66
CA TYR A 187 12.64 5.17 8.84
C TYR A 187 12.79 6.24 7.75
N HIS A 188 12.21 5.99 6.57
CA HIS A 188 12.25 6.92 5.43
C HIS A 188 11.85 8.34 5.83
N LYS A 189 10.80 8.51 6.64
CA LYS A 189 10.30 9.80 7.13
C LYS A 189 11.27 10.59 8.04
N ASP A 190 12.29 9.92 8.62
CA ASP A 190 13.24 10.53 9.54
C ASP A 190 14.51 11.03 8.81
N VAL A 191 14.75 10.57 7.58
CA VAL A 191 15.97 10.86 6.80
C VAL A 191 15.72 11.48 5.42
N ILE A 192 14.55 11.23 4.82
CA ILE A 192 14.09 11.83 3.57
C ILE A 192 13.19 13.05 3.90
N PRO A 193 13.34 14.21 3.22
CA PRO A 193 12.48 15.37 3.47
C PRO A 193 10.98 15.07 3.27
N LYS A 194 10.13 15.62 4.15
CA LYS A 194 8.67 15.35 4.18
C LYS A 194 7.98 15.47 2.82
N HIS A 195 8.37 16.45 2.01
CA HIS A 195 7.81 16.72 0.68
C HIS A 195 8.26 15.74 -0.42
N VAL A 196 9.31 14.93 -0.18
CA VAL A 196 9.73 13.82 -1.06
C VAL A 196 9.10 12.50 -0.59
N THR A 197 8.81 12.35 0.71
CA THR A 197 8.07 11.20 1.24
C THR A 197 6.56 11.27 0.95
N PRO A 198 5.86 10.12 0.93
CA PRO A 198 6.41 8.78 0.77
C PRO A 198 6.93 8.55 -0.65
N THR A 199 7.87 7.62 -0.78
CA THR A 199 8.47 7.23 -2.06
C THR A 199 8.68 5.71 -2.13
N TYR A 200 8.47 5.15 -3.31
CA TYR A 200 8.51 3.72 -3.63
C TYR A 200 9.50 3.42 -4.77
N ASP A 201 10.48 4.31 -4.95
CA ASP A 201 11.64 4.11 -5.83
C ASP A 201 12.91 4.13 -4.99
N SER A 202 13.69 3.04 -5.00
CA SER A 202 14.97 3.01 -4.30
C SER A 202 15.90 4.12 -4.81
N GLY A 203 15.77 4.52 -6.08
CA GLY A 203 16.54 5.63 -6.66
C GLY A 203 16.31 6.99 -5.99
N THR A 204 15.24 7.13 -5.21
CA THR A 204 14.97 8.31 -4.36
C THR A 204 15.44 8.08 -2.92
N ILE A 205 15.33 6.86 -2.39
CA ILE A 205 15.82 6.49 -1.04
C ILE A 205 17.36 6.56 -0.99
N GLU A 206 18.02 6.06 -2.03
CA GLU A 206 19.46 6.14 -2.33
C GLU A 206 20.01 7.58 -2.28
N LEU A 207 19.16 8.61 -2.41
CA LEU A 207 19.58 10.02 -2.34
C LEU A 207 19.84 10.55 -0.94
N TYR A 208 19.42 9.85 0.14
CA TYR A 208 19.43 10.41 1.50
C TYR A 208 20.11 9.51 2.54
N LEU A 209 20.88 8.50 2.11
CA LEU A 209 21.60 7.59 3.00
C LEU A 209 22.62 8.30 3.92
N ASP A 210 23.13 9.47 3.53
CA ASP A 210 24.01 10.31 4.36
C ASP A 210 23.29 10.99 5.54
N LYS A 211 21.95 11.01 5.55
CA LYS A 211 21.15 11.61 6.63
C LYS A 211 20.86 10.63 7.77
N ILE A 212 21.32 9.38 7.66
CA ILE A 212 21.15 8.35 8.70
C ILE A 212 21.96 8.72 9.96
N PRO A 213 21.32 8.91 11.13
CA PRO A 213 22.02 9.32 12.35
C PRO A 213 23.08 8.31 12.80
N GLY A 214 24.33 8.75 12.92
CA GLY A 214 25.44 7.92 13.38
C GLY A 214 26.03 6.98 12.33
N ILE A 215 25.72 7.16 11.04
CA ILE A 215 26.41 6.43 9.96
C ILE A 215 27.86 6.91 9.78
N THR A 216 28.77 5.97 9.58
CA THR A 216 30.22 6.23 9.41
C THR A 216 30.52 6.91 8.07
N GLU A 217 31.70 7.56 7.97
CA GLU A 217 32.06 8.38 6.80
C GLU A 217 32.20 7.57 5.52
N GLN A 218 32.67 6.33 5.66
CA GLN A 218 32.48 5.23 4.71
C GLN A 218 31.47 4.25 5.30
N PHE A 219 30.59 3.67 4.47
CA PHE A 219 29.70 2.59 4.87
C PHE A 219 29.50 1.57 3.76
N LEU A 220 29.19 0.33 4.14
CA LEU A 220 28.85 -0.76 3.23
C LEU A 220 27.33 -0.76 3.01
N PHE A 221 26.91 -0.51 1.78
CA PHE A 221 25.51 -0.60 1.35
C PHE A 221 25.23 -1.99 0.78
N PHE A 222 24.22 -2.66 1.36
CA PHE A 222 23.68 -3.94 0.93
C PHE A 222 22.22 -3.73 0.48
N ASN A 223 21.82 -4.43 -0.59
CA ASN A 223 20.41 -4.78 -0.76
C ASN A 223 20.11 -6.02 0.09
N ASP A 224 18.83 -6.20 0.45
CA ASP A 224 18.33 -7.38 1.16
C ASP A 224 18.50 -8.69 0.38
N ASP A 225 18.52 -8.64 -0.95
CA ASP A 225 18.75 -9.80 -1.84
C ASP A 225 20.23 -10.19 -2.04
N VAL A 226 21.19 -9.54 -1.36
CA VAL A 226 22.64 -9.81 -1.46
C VAL A 226 23.12 -10.70 -0.32
N PHE A 227 23.87 -11.77 -0.63
CA PHE A 227 24.31 -12.79 0.33
C PHE A 227 25.81 -13.06 0.22
N LEU A 228 26.45 -13.26 1.38
CA LEU A 228 27.85 -13.69 1.46
C LEU A 228 27.95 -15.22 1.48
N ASN A 229 28.86 -15.78 0.70
CA ASN A 229 28.95 -17.21 0.43
C ASN A 229 30.17 -17.90 1.06
N ASN A 230 31.23 -17.13 1.29
CA ASN A 230 32.47 -17.53 1.94
C ASN A 230 33.08 -16.32 2.66
N TYR A 231 34.07 -16.51 3.54
CA TYR A 231 34.63 -15.41 4.35
C TYR A 231 35.22 -14.30 3.47
N VAL A 232 34.78 -13.06 3.68
CA VAL A 232 35.18 -11.92 2.83
C VAL A 232 36.13 -10.99 3.59
N HIS A 233 37.32 -10.79 3.02
CA HIS A 233 38.31 -9.85 3.56
C HIS A 233 37.96 -8.40 3.19
N PRO A 234 38.27 -7.39 4.04
CA PRO A 234 38.12 -5.97 3.71
C PRO A 234 38.73 -5.52 2.37
N ALA A 235 39.78 -6.19 1.89
CA ALA A 235 40.37 -5.98 0.57
C ALA A 235 39.42 -6.28 -0.61
N PHE A 236 38.25 -6.89 -0.38
CA PHE A 236 37.18 -6.98 -1.38
C PHE A 236 36.44 -5.63 -1.54
N PHE A 237 36.23 -4.88 -0.46
CA PHE A 237 35.51 -3.61 -0.50
C PHE A 237 36.44 -2.41 -0.83
N PHE A 238 37.72 -2.52 -0.50
CA PHE A 238 38.71 -1.45 -0.60
C PHE A 238 40.02 -1.89 -1.28
N THR A 239 40.83 -0.95 -1.77
CA THR A 239 42.23 -1.22 -2.15
C THR A 239 43.10 -1.44 -0.91
N THR A 240 44.08 -2.34 -0.99
CA THR A 240 44.99 -2.65 0.15
C THR A 240 45.85 -1.46 0.59
N LYS A 241 46.33 -0.65 -0.36
CA LYS A 241 47.37 0.37 -0.10
C LYS A 241 46.85 1.78 0.18
N GLU A 242 45.69 2.14 -0.36
CA GLU A 242 45.08 3.48 -0.16
C GLU A 242 43.69 3.42 0.47
N HIS A 243 43.15 2.23 0.74
CA HIS A 243 41.80 2.01 1.29
C HIS A 243 40.69 2.74 0.51
N TYR A 244 40.85 2.86 -0.81
CA TYR A 244 39.83 3.46 -1.68
C TYR A 244 38.72 2.45 -2.03
N PRO A 245 37.44 2.84 -1.96
CA PRO A 245 36.30 2.07 -2.46
C PRO A 245 36.49 1.42 -3.83
N LYS A 246 36.03 0.17 -3.95
CA LYS A 246 35.93 -0.55 -5.22
C LYS A 246 34.52 -0.47 -5.80
N ILE A 247 34.44 -0.40 -7.13
CA ILE A 247 33.20 -0.34 -7.90
C ILE A 247 33.26 -1.46 -8.94
N TYR A 248 32.53 -2.55 -8.68
CA TYR A 248 32.52 -3.75 -9.52
C TYR A 248 31.60 -3.62 -10.74
N LEU A 249 32.13 -3.92 -11.93
CA LEU A 249 31.45 -3.77 -13.22
C LEU A 249 31.25 -5.13 -13.91
N GLU A 250 30.04 -5.38 -14.43
CA GLU A 250 29.58 -6.69 -14.97
C GLU A 250 29.92 -6.90 -16.44
N ARG A 251 29.39 -6.04 -17.35
CA ARG A 251 29.65 -6.15 -18.79
C ARG A 251 29.42 -4.84 -19.54
N LEU A 252 30.19 -4.64 -20.60
CA LEU A 252 30.07 -3.49 -21.49
C LEU A 252 28.72 -3.49 -22.24
N VAL A 253 27.97 -2.40 -22.13
CA VAL A 253 26.69 -2.19 -22.81
C VAL A 253 26.85 -1.19 -23.95
N LYS A 254 26.14 -1.42 -25.06
CA LYS A 254 26.01 -0.46 -26.17
C LYS A 254 24.52 -0.19 -26.41
N PHE A 255 24.08 1.03 -26.08
CA PHE A 255 22.66 1.40 -26.19
C PHE A 255 22.24 1.68 -27.63
N ASN A 256 21.10 1.12 -28.03
CA ASN A 256 20.44 1.42 -29.29
C ASN A 256 19.23 2.31 -29.05
N LYS A 257 19.30 3.58 -29.49
CA LYS A 257 18.22 4.56 -29.29
C LYS A 257 16.86 4.07 -29.82
N LYS A 258 16.82 3.26 -30.89
CA LYS A 258 15.57 2.67 -31.41
C LYS A 258 14.99 1.59 -30.48
N MET A 259 15.83 0.87 -29.76
CA MET A 259 15.41 -0.13 -28.76
C MET A 259 14.83 0.56 -27.52
N VAL A 260 15.51 1.58 -27.00
CA VAL A 260 15.01 2.43 -25.91
C VAL A 260 13.62 3.02 -26.25
N HIS A 261 13.46 3.60 -27.44
CA HIS A 261 12.15 4.12 -27.86
C HIS A 261 11.07 3.02 -28.01
N LYS A 262 11.46 1.76 -28.24
CA LYS A 262 10.55 0.61 -28.32
C LYS A 262 10.14 0.12 -26.92
N GLU A 263 11.02 0.19 -25.93
CA GLU A 263 10.73 -0.11 -24.52
C GLU A 263 9.81 0.95 -23.90
N LEU A 264 10.17 2.23 -24.04
CA LEU A 264 9.37 3.35 -23.55
C LEU A 264 7.93 3.32 -24.11
N ASN A 265 7.77 3.01 -25.41
CA ASN A 265 6.46 2.86 -26.04
C ASN A 265 5.70 1.59 -25.65
N ARG A 266 6.36 0.58 -25.06
CA ARG A 266 5.71 -0.62 -24.51
C ARG A 266 5.16 -0.41 -23.10
N ASN A 267 5.68 0.57 -22.37
CA ASN A 267 5.39 0.80 -20.94
C ASN A 267 5.64 -0.45 -20.07
N ASP A 268 6.63 -1.26 -20.46
CA ASP A 268 6.95 -2.54 -19.82
C ASP A 268 7.84 -2.31 -18.59
N ILE A 269 7.17 -2.14 -17.45
CA ILE A 269 7.78 -1.83 -16.15
C ILE A 269 8.90 -2.81 -15.78
N ASN A 270 8.83 -4.06 -16.24
CA ASN A 270 9.80 -5.12 -15.92
C ASN A 270 11.07 -5.08 -16.79
N ASN A 271 11.07 -4.35 -17.90
CA ASN A 271 12.22 -4.15 -18.78
C ASN A 271 12.81 -2.71 -18.73
N ASN A 272 12.31 -1.85 -17.85
CA ASN A 272 12.75 -0.45 -17.68
C ASN A 272 14.28 -0.25 -17.58
N PHE A 273 15.03 -1.22 -17.04
CA PHE A 273 16.44 -1.04 -16.64
C PHE A 273 17.39 -0.66 -17.80
N TYR A 274 17.14 -1.14 -19.03
CA TYR A 274 17.95 -0.75 -20.21
C TYR A 274 17.74 0.72 -20.58
N SER A 275 16.50 1.20 -20.51
CA SER A 275 16.15 2.61 -20.72
C SER A 275 16.69 3.52 -19.60
N ILE A 276 16.58 3.12 -18.33
CA ILE A 276 17.18 3.81 -17.17
C ILE A 276 18.71 3.92 -17.35
N SER A 277 19.36 2.81 -17.71
CA SER A 277 20.80 2.76 -17.94
C SER A 277 21.24 3.65 -19.11
N TYR A 278 20.46 3.73 -20.18
CA TYR A 278 20.70 4.67 -21.29
C TYR A 278 20.59 6.14 -20.85
N HIS A 279 19.59 6.51 -20.04
CA HIS A 279 19.48 7.86 -19.50
C HIS A 279 20.67 8.20 -18.58
N THR A 280 21.16 7.22 -17.82
CA THR A 280 22.36 7.34 -16.97
C THR A 280 23.63 7.55 -17.80
N ASP A 281 23.84 6.77 -18.86
CA ASP A 281 24.95 6.92 -19.83
C ASP A 281 25.00 8.32 -20.45
N LEU A 282 23.85 8.88 -20.84
CA LEU A 282 23.78 10.25 -21.36
C LEU A 282 24.19 11.31 -20.33
N ILE A 283 23.82 11.13 -19.06
CA ILE A 283 24.17 12.08 -17.98
C ILE A 283 25.67 11.99 -17.67
N ILE A 284 26.23 10.79 -17.54
CA ILE A 284 27.68 10.61 -17.29
C ILE A 284 28.51 11.23 -18.44
N LYS A 285 28.06 11.09 -19.70
CA LYS A 285 28.70 11.72 -20.86
C LYS A 285 28.60 13.25 -20.88
N LYS A 286 27.50 13.80 -20.38
CA LYS A 286 27.25 15.24 -20.26
C LYS A 286 28.06 15.89 -19.12
N TYR A 287 28.21 15.20 -17.99
CA TYR A 287 28.85 15.75 -16.80
C TYR A 287 30.33 15.39 -16.68
N PHE A 288 30.73 14.15 -16.98
CA PHE A 288 32.10 13.66 -16.75
C PHE A 288 32.91 13.41 -18.03
N ASP A 289 32.55 12.42 -18.85
CA ASP A 289 33.39 12.02 -20.00
C ASP A 289 32.55 11.71 -21.26
N PRO A 290 32.61 12.55 -22.32
CA PRO A 290 31.93 12.28 -23.59
C PRO A 290 32.30 10.94 -24.26
N LYS A 291 33.45 10.34 -23.90
CA LYS A 291 33.93 9.03 -24.39
C LYS A 291 33.57 7.86 -23.46
N PHE A 292 32.81 8.10 -22.39
CA PHE A 292 32.43 7.11 -21.39
C PHE A 292 31.83 5.84 -22.03
N LYS A 293 32.18 4.69 -21.44
CA LYS A 293 31.69 3.37 -21.82
C LYS A 293 30.87 2.82 -20.66
N TYR A 294 29.55 2.75 -20.83
CA TYR A 294 28.68 2.17 -19.81
C TYR A 294 28.91 0.66 -19.69
N TYR A 295 29.32 0.22 -18.51
CA TYR A 295 29.22 -1.17 -18.09
C TYR A 295 28.01 -1.28 -17.15
N TYR A 296 27.30 -2.41 -17.12
CA TYR A 296 26.42 -2.65 -15.97
C TYR A 296 27.24 -2.74 -14.68
N LEU A 297 26.63 -2.36 -13.57
CA LEU A 297 27.18 -2.52 -12.22
C LEU A 297 26.92 -3.97 -11.78
N GLU A 298 27.86 -4.58 -11.06
CA GLU A 298 27.60 -5.85 -10.39
C GLU A 298 26.56 -5.66 -9.28
N HIS A 299 25.69 -6.65 -9.07
CA HIS A 299 24.69 -6.61 -8.01
C HIS A 299 25.30 -7.20 -6.73
N THR A 300 26.03 -6.35 -6.02
CA THR A 300 26.92 -6.72 -4.91
C THR A 300 26.94 -5.61 -3.85
N VAL A 301 27.73 -5.77 -2.80
CA VAL A 301 27.94 -4.73 -1.79
C VAL A 301 28.62 -3.51 -2.41
N HIS A 302 28.16 -2.31 -2.06
CA HIS A 302 28.72 -1.06 -2.56
C HIS A 302 29.24 -0.18 -1.42
N VAL A 303 30.36 0.50 -1.64
CA VAL A 303 30.95 1.37 -0.62
C VAL A 303 30.69 2.84 -0.95
N PHE A 304 29.98 3.50 -0.04
CA PHE A 304 29.63 4.92 -0.15
C PHE A 304 30.53 5.77 0.75
N TYR A 305 30.90 6.96 0.28
CA TYR A 305 31.30 8.05 1.17
C TYR A 305 30.10 8.94 1.51
N ARG A 306 29.73 9.00 2.79
CA ARG A 306 28.66 9.86 3.34
C ARG A 306 28.78 11.31 2.85
N ASP A 307 29.97 11.89 3.00
CA ASP A 307 30.20 13.32 2.76
C ASP A 307 30.10 13.71 1.27
N LEU A 308 30.14 12.75 0.35
CA LEU A 308 30.02 12.98 -1.08
C LEU A 308 28.57 13.10 -1.58
N MET A 309 27.58 12.69 -0.79
CA MET A 309 26.19 12.66 -1.22
C MET A 309 25.57 14.06 -1.36
N GLU A 310 26.01 15.04 -0.56
CA GLU A 310 25.60 16.44 -0.69
C GLU A 310 26.23 17.12 -1.94
N PRO A 311 27.56 17.07 -2.16
CA PRO A 311 28.19 17.41 -3.45
C PRO A 311 27.52 16.78 -4.68
N PHE A 312 27.12 15.52 -4.58
CA PHE A 312 26.43 14.78 -5.63
C PHE A 312 25.05 15.36 -5.94
N ARG A 313 24.22 15.59 -4.91
CA ARG A 313 22.89 16.19 -5.06
C ARG A 313 22.97 17.56 -5.75
N GLN A 314 23.95 18.38 -5.39
CA GLN A 314 24.10 19.73 -5.96
C GLN A 314 24.62 19.73 -7.41
N LEU A 315 25.52 18.81 -7.79
CA LEU A 315 25.95 18.69 -9.19
C LEU A 315 24.82 18.25 -10.12
N PHE A 316 23.91 17.40 -9.62
CA PHE A 316 22.84 16.77 -10.40
C PHE A 316 21.43 17.28 -10.07
N GLU A 317 21.27 18.37 -9.33
CA GLU A 317 19.98 18.98 -8.94
C GLU A 317 18.90 18.90 -10.04
N ASN A 318 19.22 19.43 -11.22
CA ASN A 318 18.33 19.48 -12.39
C ASN A 318 17.98 18.08 -12.95
N GLU A 319 18.88 17.12 -12.80
CA GLU A 319 18.72 15.71 -13.18
C GLU A 319 18.00 14.88 -12.09
N LEU A 320 18.02 15.32 -10.83
CA LEU A 320 17.39 14.66 -9.68
C LEU A 320 15.98 15.16 -9.39
N ASN A 321 15.62 16.36 -9.85
CA ASN A 321 14.24 16.88 -9.78
C ASN A 321 13.21 15.89 -10.35
N VAL A 322 13.55 15.17 -11.44
CA VAL A 322 12.70 14.14 -12.05
C VAL A 322 12.71 12.79 -11.29
N VAL A 323 13.70 12.58 -10.41
CA VAL A 323 13.78 11.40 -9.55
C VAL A 323 12.86 11.58 -8.34
N ILE A 324 12.91 12.75 -7.69
CA ILE A 324 12.11 13.06 -6.50
C ILE A 324 10.64 13.40 -6.81
N SER A 325 10.30 13.83 -8.03
CA SER A 325 8.92 14.21 -8.41
C SER A 325 8.00 13.04 -8.80
N ASP A 326 8.54 11.84 -8.95
CA ASP A 326 7.80 10.62 -9.27
C ASP A 326 8.02 9.62 -8.15
N ARG A 327 6.95 9.24 -7.46
CA ARG A 327 7.01 8.35 -6.30
C ARG A 327 7.32 6.90 -6.68
N PHE A 328 7.36 6.56 -7.98
CA PHE A 328 7.67 5.22 -8.47
C PHE A 328 8.85 5.20 -9.46
N ARG A 329 9.38 4.00 -9.71
CA ARG A 329 10.52 3.77 -10.62
C ARG A 329 10.09 3.83 -12.10
N ASN A 330 10.52 4.87 -12.79
CA ASN A 330 10.12 5.19 -14.16
C ASN A 330 11.27 5.00 -15.18
N PRO A 331 11.05 4.47 -16.40
CA PRO A 331 12.13 4.23 -17.36
C PRO A 331 12.85 5.49 -17.89
N TYR A 332 12.30 6.68 -17.62
CA TYR A 332 12.93 7.97 -17.96
C TYR A 332 13.88 8.52 -16.87
N LYS A 333 13.93 7.91 -15.67
CA LYS A 333 14.86 8.30 -14.60
C LYS A 333 16.28 7.74 -14.84
N PRO A 334 17.33 8.36 -14.28
CA PRO A 334 18.65 7.72 -14.14
C PRO A 334 18.66 6.62 -13.06
N HIS A 335 19.71 5.82 -13.05
CA HIS A 335 20.06 4.89 -11.97
C HIS A 335 20.91 5.66 -10.94
N THR A 336 20.30 6.06 -9.82
CA THR A 336 20.92 6.94 -8.81
C THR A 336 22.21 6.36 -8.24
N LEU A 337 22.17 5.15 -7.69
CA LEU A 337 23.34 4.38 -7.23
C LEU A 337 24.51 4.43 -8.22
N TYR A 338 24.27 4.10 -9.50
CA TYR A 338 25.30 4.12 -10.53
C TYR A 338 25.86 5.54 -10.76
N LEU A 339 24.99 6.55 -10.81
CA LEU A 339 25.38 7.93 -11.01
C LEU A 339 26.22 8.46 -9.82
N PHE A 340 25.89 8.04 -8.59
CA PHE A 340 26.66 8.35 -7.39
C PHE A 340 28.04 7.67 -7.40
N LEU A 341 28.11 6.37 -7.73
CA LEU A 341 29.39 5.66 -7.82
C LEU A 341 30.29 6.25 -8.93
N MET A 342 29.72 6.70 -10.05
CA MET A 342 30.47 7.45 -11.06
C MET A 342 30.87 8.86 -10.61
N PHE A 343 30.05 9.56 -9.82
CA PHE A 343 30.44 10.81 -9.16
C PHE A 343 31.65 10.60 -8.24
N GLN A 344 31.56 9.61 -7.36
CA GLN A 344 32.64 9.19 -6.45
C GLN A 344 33.93 8.83 -7.20
N HIS A 345 33.84 8.33 -8.44
CA HIS A 345 34.98 8.01 -9.28
C HIS A 345 35.55 9.17 -10.13
N TYR A 346 34.70 10.07 -10.63
CA TYR A 346 35.13 11.13 -11.55
C TYR A 346 35.35 12.48 -10.85
N ALA A 347 34.48 12.90 -9.94
CA ALA A 347 34.58 14.20 -9.28
C ALA A 347 35.83 14.30 -8.40
N THR A 348 36.18 13.21 -7.71
CA THR A 348 37.31 13.09 -6.78
C THR A 348 38.69 13.16 -7.44
N LYS A 349 38.80 12.93 -8.74
CA LYS A 349 40.09 12.90 -9.48
C LYS A 349 40.75 14.26 -9.69
N HIS A 350 40.12 15.36 -9.30
CA HIS A 350 40.74 16.68 -9.43
C HIS A 350 41.71 16.92 -8.25
N PRO A 351 42.95 17.39 -8.48
CA PRO A 351 43.92 17.63 -7.38
C PRO A 351 43.45 18.63 -6.32
N GLU A 352 42.54 19.53 -6.69
CA GLU A 352 41.90 20.52 -5.81
C GLU A 352 40.49 20.09 -5.33
N PHE A 353 40.14 18.81 -5.39
CA PHE A 353 38.91 18.29 -4.78
C PHE A 353 38.94 18.52 -3.25
N PRO A 354 37.87 19.02 -2.60
CA PRO A 354 36.49 19.16 -3.10
C PRO A 354 36.15 20.50 -3.75
N HIS A 355 37.07 21.47 -3.81
CA HIS A 355 36.82 22.82 -4.32
C HIS A 355 36.72 22.90 -5.87
N LYS A 356 37.14 21.84 -6.57
CA LYS A 356 36.89 21.62 -8.00
C LYS A 356 36.60 20.14 -8.24
N PHE A 357 35.72 19.81 -9.17
CA PHE A 357 35.40 18.42 -9.52
C PHE A 357 36.11 17.99 -10.81
N GLY A 358 36.52 16.73 -10.86
CA GLY A 358 37.13 16.11 -12.04
C GLY A 358 36.11 15.79 -13.14
N GLY A 359 36.61 15.76 -14.38
CA GLY A 359 35.81 15.54 -15.58
C GLY A 359 36.24 16.44 -16.74
N GLN A 360 35.64 16.20 -17.91
CA GLN A 360 35.80 16.98 -19.15
C GLN A 360 34.47 17.63 -19.60
N GLY A 361 33.34 17.07 -19.16
CA GLY A 361 31.99 17.63 -19.29
C GLY A 361 31.70 18.75 -18.27
N LYS A 362 30.42 18.97 -17.95
CA LYS A 362 29.95 20.04 -17.05
C LYS A 362 30.62 20.08 -15.66
N ALA A 363 31.08 18.95 -15.11
CA ALA A 363 31.56 18.88 -13.73
C ALA A 363 32.78 19.79 -13.47
N LYS A 364 33.64 20.00 -14.46
CA LYS A 364 34.83 20.87 -14.36
C LYS A 364 34.47 22.35 -14.10
N ASP A 365 33.27 22.77 -14.51
CA ASP A 365 32.79 24.16 -14.44
C ASP A 365 32.02 24.41 -13.12
N PHE A 366 31.84 23.38 -12.30
CA PHE A 366 31.21 23.44 -10.98
C PHE A 366 32.20 23.93 -9.92
N LYS A 367 31.76 24.82 -9.02
CA LYS A 367 32.60 25.52 -8.03
C LYS A 367 33.06 24.66 -6.83
N GLY A 368 32.89 23.35 -6.90
CA GLY A 368 33.11 22.44 -5.78
C GLY A 368 32.14 22.62 -4.61
N TYR A 369 32.48 22.05 -3.46
CA TYR A 369 31.69 22.11 -2.22
C TYR A 369 32.59 22.09 -0.98
N GLU A 370 32.16 22.69 0.14
CA GLU A 370 32.86 22.57 1.43
C GLU A 370 32.40 21.32 2.20
N LEU A 371 33.24 20.28 2.20
CA LEU A 371 33.01 19.07 3.00
C LEU A 371 33.04 19.37 4.52
N PRO A 372 32.40 18.54 5.37
CA PRO A 372 32.38 18.70 6.83
C PRO A 372 33.78 18.93 7.43
N LYS A 373 33.85 19.76 8.48
CA LYS A 373 35.12 20.25 9.08
C LYS A 373 35.70 19.27 10.10
N ASP A 374 34.83 18.46 10.68
CA ASP A 374 35.04 17.40 11.66
C ASP A 374 35.42 16.05 11.03
N ARG A 375 35.41 15.96 9.69
CA ARG A 375 35.68 14.70 8.97
C ARG A 375 37.07 14.12 9.27
N THR A 376 37.14 12.80 9.31
CA THR A 376 38.42 12.07 9.42
C THR A 376 39.06 11.88 8.04
N ILE A 377 38.25 11.65 7.01
CA ILE A 377 38.73 11.32 5.65
C ILE A 377 39.21 12.59 4.92
N GLN A 378 40.49 12.60 4.53
CA GLN A 378 41.14 13.73 3.85
C GLN A 378 41.45 13.49 2.37
N LYS A 379 41.23 12.26 1.88
CA LYS A 379 41.40 11.89 0.46
C LYS A 379 40.26 10.97 0.04
N TYR A 380 39.58 11.35 -1.03
CA TYR A 380 38.49 10.60 -1.62
C TYR A 380 38.93 10.12 -3.00
N SER A 381 38.62 8.88 -3.36
CA SER A 381 38.84 8.28 -4.68
C SER A 381 38.07 6.96 -4.77
N SER A 382 38.04 6.32 -5.94
CA SER A 382 37.58 4.93 -6.08
C SER A 382 38.23 4.24 -7.27
N VAL A 383 38.28 2.91 -7.24
CA VAL A 383 38.75 2.07 -8.34
C VAL A 383 37.55 1.43 -9.04
N LEU A 384 37.57 1.42 -10.38
CA LEU A 384 36.64 0.62 -11.18
C LEU A 384 37.25 -0.76 -11.38
N ASN A 385 36.63 -1.80 -10.84
CA ASN A 385 37.02 -3.18 -11.04
C ASN A 385 36.24 -3.75 -12.25
N TYR A 386 36.97 -4.01 -13.33
CA TYR A 386 36.42 -4.58 -14.57
C TYR A 386 36.20 -6.10 -14.44
N PRO A 387 35.41 -6.72 -15.33
CA PRO A 387 34.95 -8.12 -15.15
C PRO A 387 36.07 -9.13 -14.89
N LYS A 388 37.21 -8.99 -15.57
CA LYS A 388 38.39 -9.86 -15.44
C LYS A 388 39.14 -9.74 -14.11
N GLU A 389 38.80 -8.75 -13.29
CA GLU A 389 39.45 -8.45 -12.00
C GLU A 389 38.61 -8.98 -10.81
N HIS A 390 37.48 -9.64 -11.09
CA HIS A 390 36.61 -10.25 -10.09
C HIS A 390 35.88 -11.52 -10.57
N GLU A 391 36.12 -11.96 -11.81
CA GLU A 391 35.51 -13.12 -12.47
C GLU A 391 35.46 -14.35 -11.54
N GLY A 392 34.26 -14.92 -11.36
CA GLY A 392 34.00 -16.05 -10.46
C GLY A 392 33.68 -15.69 -9.00
N ARG A 393 34.08 -14.51 -8.51
CA ARG A 393 33.89 -14.10 -7.09
C ARG A 393 32.53 -13.48 -6.79
N ILE A 394 31.91 -12.88 -7.81
CA ILE A 394 30.56 -12.28 -7.75
C ILE A 394 29.69 -13.03 -8.77
N LYS A 395 28.45 -13.37 -8.40
CA LYS A 395 27.50 -14.00 -9.34
C LYS A 395 26.04 -13.61 -9.10
N PHE A 396 25.37 -13.22 -10.18
CA PHE A 396 23.92 -12.95 -10.20
C PHE A 396 23.10 -14.24 -10.38
N GLY A 397 22.19 -14.54 -9.44
CA GLY A 397 21.25 -15.67 -9.46
C GLY A 397 19.78 -15.25 -9.66
N ARG A 398 18.89 -16.22 -9.94
CA ARG A 398 17.46 -15.96 -10.27
C ARG A 398 16.50 -17.07 -9.82
N ILE A 399 15.70 -16.79 -8.79
CA ILE A 399 14.59 -17.68 -8.42
C ILE A 399 13.40 -17.47 -9.36
N ASN A 400 12.95 -18.52 -10.03
CA ASN A 400 11.90 -18.46 -11.04
C ASN A 400 11.02 -19.73 -11.03
N ASP A 401 9.97 -19.77 -11.85
CA ASP A 401 8.99 -20.88 -11.83
C ASP A 401 9.50 -22.22 -12.44
N ASN A 402 10.77 -22.29 -12.86
CA ASN A 402 11.47 -23.53 -13.22
C ASN A 402 12.30 -24.05 -12.03
N LEU A 403 11.70 -24.94 -11.25
CA LEU A 403 12.28 -25.50 -10.03
C LEU A 403 13.62 -26.22 -10.28
N LYS A 404 13.81 -26.87 -11.43
CA LYS A 404 15.09 -27.53 -11.75
C LYS A 404 16.22 -26.53 -11.98
N ALA A 405 15.95 -25.44 -12.70
CA ALA A 405 16.94 -24.37 -12.88
C ALA A 405 17.32 -23.69 -11.56
N ASN A 406 16.35 -23.47 -10.66
CA ASN A 406 16.64 -22.99 -9.31
C ASN A 406 17.54 -23.98 -8.55
N GLN A 407 17.23 -25.29 -8.59
CA GLN A 407 18.01 -26.37 -7.98
C GLN A 407 19.47 -26.35 -8.46
N ASP A 408 19.70 -26.20 -9.76
CA ASP A 408 21.04 -26.20 -10.33
C ASP A 408 21.84 -24.94 -9.95
N GLU A 409 21.20 -23.76 -9.83
CA GLU A 409 21.83 -22.57 -9.23
C GLU A 409 22.11 -22.77 -7.73
N MET A 410 21.18 -23.34 -6.97
CA MET A 410 21.31 -23.60 -5.54
C MET A 410 22.44 -24.57 -5.22
N ILE A 411 22.57 -25.67 -5.97
CA ILE A 411 23.67 -26.64 -5.85
C ILE A 411 25.00 -25.96 -6.20
N PHE A 412 25.05 -25.12 -7.24
CA PHE A 412 26.23 -24.31 -7.55
C PHE A 412 26.64 -23.44 -6.34
N PHE A 413 25.71 -22.70 -5.72
CA PHE A 413 26.02 -21.86 -4.56
C PHE A 413 26.28 -22.64 -3.25
N LYS A 414 25.76 -23.86 -3.10
CA LYS A 414 26.13 -24.76 -1.99
C LYS A 414 27.58 -25.29 -2.16
N THR A 415 28.09 -25.43 -3.39
CA THR A 415 29.37 -26.10 -3.70
C THR A 415 30.55 -25.18 -4.07
N HIS A 416 30.32 -24.01 -4.66
CA HIS A 416 31.40 -23.17 -5.20
C HIS A 416 32.06 -22.32 -4.10
N SER A 417 33.34 -22.59 -3.83
CA SER A 417 34.14 -21.96 -2.78
C SER A 417 34.75 -20.61 -3.15
N GLU A 418 34.94 -20.33 -4.45
CA GLU A 418 35.52 -19.07 -4.94
C GLU A 418 34.52 -17.90 -5.00
N VAL A 419 33.22 -18.22 -5.04
CA VAL A 419 32.15 -17.22 -4.96
C VAL A 419 32.14 -16.64 -3.56
N LEU A 420 32.29 -15.32 -3.45
CA LEU A 420 32.28 -14.58 -2.20
C LEU A 420 30.93 -13.92 -1.95
N VAL A 421 30.32 -13.39 -3.01
CA VAL A 421 29.03 -12.69 -2.97
C VAL A 421 28.13 -13.19 -4.10
N TYR A 422 26.86 -13.43 -3.81
CA TYR A 422 25.83 -13.62 -4.82
C TYR A 422 24.55 -12.86 -4.44
N ASN A 423 23.62 -12.76 -5.38
CA ASN A 423 22.28 -12.24 -5.12
C ASN A 423 21.22 -13.11 -5.80
N PHE A 424 19.97 -13.00 -5.36
CA PHE A 424 18.83 -13.71 -5.97
C PHE A 424 17.74 -12.74 -6.42
N ASN A 425 17.61 -12.55 -7.73
CA ASN A 425 16.53 -11.74 -8.27
C ASN A 425 15.23 -12.56 -8.37
N ASP A 426 14.16 -12.06 -7.74
CA ASP A 426 12.86 -12.71 -7.65
C ASP A 426 12.08 -12.63 -8.98
N ARG A 427 11.73 -13.78 -9.56
CA ARG A 427 10.96 -13.87 -10.82
C ARG A 427 9.95 -15.02 -10.84
N TYR A 428 9.57 -15.50 -9.66
CA TYR A 428 8.60 -16.59 -9.49
C TYR A 428 7.20 -16.08 -9.14
N THR A 429 6.20 -16.80 -9.65
CA THR A 429 4.77 -16.58 -9.41
C THR A 429 4.12 -17.72 -8.63
N LYS A 430 4.81 -18.85 -8.45
CA LYS A 430 4.33 -20.05 -7.77
C LYS A 430 4.91 -20.23 -6.36
N ASP A 431 4.11 -20.83 -5.48
CA ASP A 431 4.52 -21.12 -4.10
C ASP A 431 5.63 -22.18 -4.02
N GLU A 432 5.70 -23.14 -4.97
CA GLU A 432 6.75 -24.17 -4.94
C GLU A 432 8.17 -23.58 -5.10
N ALA A 433 8.30 -22.43 -5.77
CA ALA A 433 9.57 -21.71 -5.86
C ALA A 433 9.91 -20.97 -4.55
N LEU A 434 8.90 -20.48 -3.82
CA LEU A 434 9.07 -19.93 -2.46
C LEU A 434 9.48 -21.02 -1.47
N TYR A 435 8.84 -22.21 -1.52
CA TYR A 435 9.20 -23.33 -0.66
C TYR A 435 10.64 -23.78 -0.90
N GLN A 436 11.03 -23.96 -2.17
CA GLN A 436 12.38 -24.32 -2.56
C GLN A 436 13.42 -23.27 -2.12
N PHE A 437 13.12 -21.98 -2.29
CA PHE A 437 13.98 -20.89 -1.84
C PHE A 437 14.13 -20.83 -0.32
N SER A 438 13.05 -21.11 0.41
CA SER A 438 13.04 -21.13 1.88
C SER A 438 13.81 -22.32 2.44
N GLU A 439 13.68 -23.53 1.85
CA GLU A 439 14.55 -24.69 2.17
C GLU A 439 16.02 -24.34 1.98
N TYR A 440 16.34 -23.80 0.80
CA TYR A 440 17.71 -23.43 0.48
C TYR A 440 18.32 -22.47 1.51
N MET A 441 17.56 -21.48 1.97
CA MET A 441 18.04 -20.53 2.96
C MET A 441 18.21 -21.14 4.36
N ILE A 442 17.25 -21.96 4.81
CA ILE A 442 17.32 -22.68 6.10
C ILE A 442 18.54 -23.61 6.14
N THR A 443 18.86 -24.27 5.02
CA THR A 443 20.00 -25.21 4.92
C THR A 443 21.34 -24.51 4.64
N LYS A 444 21.37 -23.40 3.87
CA LYS A 444 22.59 -22.63 3.55
C LYS A 444 23.06 -21.73 4.70
N TYR A 445 22.13 -21.15 5.47
CA TYR A 445 22.43 -20.21 6.56
C TYR A 445 21.80 -20.64 7.91
N PRO A 446 22.13 -21.83 8.44
CA PRO A 446 21.44 -22.41 9.60
C PRO A 446 21.82 -21.78 10.95
N TRP A 447 22.69 -20.77 10.98
CA TRP A 447 23.20 -20.14 12.20
C TRP A 447 22.38 -18.89 12.54
N PRO A 448 21.53 -18.89 13.59
CA PRO A 448 20.76 -17.72 13.99
C PRO A 448 21.68 -16.62 14.54
N CYS A 449 21.39 -15.37 14.17
CA CYS A 449 22.12 -14.19 14.66
C CYS A 449 21.55 -13.66 15.97
N SER A 450 22.32 -12.81 16.67
CA SER A 450 21.93 -12.23 17.97
C SER A 450 20.77 -11.22 17.92
N PHE A 451 20.19 -11.01 16.73
CA PHE A 451 19.07 -10.10 16.47
C PHE A 451 17.74 -10.84 16.26
N GLU A 452 17.70 -12.17 16.34
CA GLU A 452 16.46 -12.92 16.06
C GLU A 452 15.62 -13.16 17.32
N LYS A 453 14.30 -13.10 17.16
CA LYS A 453 13.34 -13.49 18.19
C LYS A 453 13.40 -14.99 18.43
N LYS A 454 13.29 -15.37 19.71
CA LYS A 454 13.51 -16.75 20.18
C LYS A 454 12.57 -17.75 19.49
N GLU A 455 11.30 -17.39 19.35
CA GLU A 455 10.24 -18.21 18.78
C GLU A 455 10.44 -18.52 17.29
N TYR A 456 11.04 -17.59 16.51
CA TYR A 456 11.42 -17.84 15.11
C TYR A 456 12.62 -18.81 15.03
N VAL A 457 13.58 -18.68 15.95
CA VAL A 457 14.75 -19.57 16.04
C VAL A 457 14.34 -20.98 16.49
N GLU A 458 13.45 -21.12 17.47
CA GLU A 458 12.94 -22.42 17.92
C GLU A 458 12.10 -23.12 16.83
N LEU A 459 11.22 -22.39 16.13
CA LEU A 459 10.44 -22.90 15.00
C LEU A 459 11.34 -23.41 13.86
N GLU A 460 12.32 -22.60 13.44
CA GLU A 460 13.20 -22.98 12.33
C GLU A 460 14.14 -24.15 12.70
N ASN A 461 14.63 -24.22 13.94
CA ASN A 461 15.43 -25.37 14.39
C ASN A 461 14.65 -26.69 14.34
N PHE A 462 13.35 -26.67 14.70
CA PHE A 462 12.45 -27.83 14.59
C PHE A 462 12.17 -28.23 13.12
N ILE A 463 12.05 -27.24 12.23
CA ILE A 463 11.85 -27.50 10.80
C ILE A 463 13.13 -28.04 10.16
N ARG A 464 14.31 -27.52 10.54
CA ARG A 464 15.58 -28.01 10.03
C ARG A 464 15.87 -29.45 10.45
N SER A 465 15.54 -29.89 11.67
CA SER A 465 15.73 -31.31 12.02
C SER A 465 14.93 -32.25 11.11
N ARG A 466 13.68 -31.88 10.80
CA ARG A 466 12.81 -32.62 9.86
C ARG A 466 13.29 -32.59 8.40
N ILE A 467 14.05 -31.56 7.99
CA ILE A 467 14.72 -31.52 6.68
C ILE A 467 15.94 -32.44 6.69
N ASN A 468 16.77 -32.37 7.73
CA ASN A 468 17.94 -33.24 7.92
C ASN A 468 17.57 -34.73 7.93
N GLU A 469 16.48 -35.11 8.62
CA GLU A 469 15.93 -36.48 8.63
C GLU A 469 15.65 -37.03 7.21
N ILE A 470 15.34 -36.15 6.24
CA ILE A 470 15.13 -36.52 4.83
C ILE A 470 16.45 -36.54 4.05
N GLU A 471 17.36 -35.60 4.29
CA GLU A 471 18.68 -35.58 3.65
C GLU A 471 19.53 -36.80 4.07
N GLU A 472 19.44 -37.22 5.33
CA GLU A 472 20.07 -38.46 5.82
C GLU A 472 19.49 -39.68 5.06
N PHE A 473 18.16 -39.79 4.94
CA PHE A 473 17.50 -40.85 4.17
C PHE A 473 17.86 -40.84 2.67
N GLU A 474 18.00 -39.66 2.05
CA GLU A 474 18.50 -39.53 0.67
C GLU A 474 19.94 -40.07 0.54
N THR A 475 20.82 -39.80 1.52
CA THR A 475 22.20 -40.33 1.50
C THR A 475 22.29 -41.84 1.78
N GLU A 476 21.43 -42.42 2.62
CA GLU A 476 21.44 -43.87 2.89
C GLU A 476 20.98 -44.70 1.69
N ASN A 477 20.00 -44.22 0.91
CA ASN A 477 19.46 -44.98 -0.24
C ASN A 477 20.33 -44.88 -1.50
N ASN A 478 21.12 -43.82 -1.66
CA ASN A 478 22.03 -43.64 -2.80
C ASN A 478 23.33 -44.49 -2.69
N GLY A 479 23.47 -45.30 -1.64
CA GLY A 479 24.64 -46.16 -1.39
C GLY A 479 24.56 -47.59 -1.97
N LEU A 480 23.69 -47.87 -2.94
CA LEU A 480 23.42 -49.22 -3.46
C LEU A 480 23.97 -49.45 -4.89
N ASP A 481 25.12 -50.12 -4.94
CA ASP A 481 25.87 -50.73 -6.08
C ASP A 481 25.69 -50.22 -7.53
N ASP A 482 26.83 -49.85 -8.12
CA ASP A 482 27.05 -49.03 -9.33
C ASP A 482 26.90 -49.79 -10.69
N ASP A 483 26.12 -50.88 -10.74
CA ASP A 483 26.32 -51.94 -11.76
C ASP A 483 25.21 -52.05 -12.85
N ASN A 484 24.26 -51.10 -12.97
CA ASN A 484 23.21 -51.09 -14.01
C ASN A 484 22.78 -49.67 -14.49
N SER A 485 23.58 -49.06 -15.37
CA SER A 485 23.44 -47.66 -15.81
C SER A 485 22.18 -47.29 -16.62
N GLU A 486 21.37 -48.24 -17.09
CA GLU A 486 20.09 -47.95 -17.80
C GLU A 486 18.83 -48.05 -16.92
N ILE A 487 18.94 -48.44 -15.64
CA ILE A 487 17.80 -48.61 -14.71
C ILE A 487 17.80 -47.55 -13.58
N ILE A 488 18.96 -46.96 -13.29
CA ILE A 488 19.13 -46.02 -12.17
C ILE A 488 18.30 -44.73 -12.38
N THR A 489 18.29 -44.15 -13.58
CA THR A 489 17.64 -42.86 -13.87
C THR A 489 16.14 -42.86 -13.60
N THR A 490 15.41 -43.92 -13.97
CA THR A 490 13.98 -44.06 -13.64
C THR A 490 13.73 -44.36 -12.17
N THR A 491 14.71 -44.90 -11.45
CA THR A 491 14.60 -45.23 -10.02
C THR A 491 14.84 -44.01 -9.13
N GLU A 492 15.84 -43.18 -9.47
CA GLU A 492 16.05 -41.87 -8.85
C GLU A 492 14.82 -40.96 -9.01
N GLU A 493 14.26 -40.85 -10.22
CA GLU A 493 13.07 -40.01 -10.46
C GLU A 493 11.85 -40.46 -9.64
N LEU A 494 11.69 -41.78 -9.41
CA LEU A 494 10.61 -42.35 -8.61
C LEU A 494 10.77 -42.14 -7.09
N LEU A 495 11.99 -42.02 -6.58
CA LEU A 495 12.27 -41.77 -5.14
C LEU A 495 12.36 -40.27 -4.83
N ASN A 496 13.03 -39.49 -5.68
CA ASN A 496 13.28 -38.07 -5.44
C ASN A 496 12.01 -37.20 -5.55
N GLN A 497 11.02 -37.59 -6.37
CA GLN A 497 9.74 -36.84 -6.45
C GLN A 497 8.92 -36.88 -5.14
N PRO A 498 8.69 -38.05 -4.50
CA PRO A 498 8.11 -38.13 -3.15
C PRO A 498 8.87 -37.31 -2.10
N LEU A 499 10.21 -37.39 -2.06
CA LEU A 499 11.03 -36.75 -1.04
C LEU A 499 11.05 -35.21 -1.21
N PHE A 500 11.21 -34.71 -2.44
CA PHE A 500 11.06 -33.29 -2.77
C PHE A 500 9.67 -32.75 -2.40
N LYS A 501 8.61 -33.52 -2.67
CA LYS A 501 7.25 -33.16 -2.26
C LYS A 501 7.09 -33.12 -0.74
N HIS A 502 7.74 -34.03 -0.01
CA HIS A 502 7.70 -34.02 1.46
C HIS A 502 8.42 -32.82 2.06
N LYS A 503 9.62 -32.47 1.55
CA LYS A 503 10.33 -31.23 1.90
C LYS A 503 9.47 -29.98 1.66
N ASN A 504 8.78 -29.89 0.52
CA ASN A 504 7.88 -28.77 0.24
C ASN A 504 6.70 -28.66 1.23
N GLU A 505 6.07 -29.76 1.63
CA GLU A 505 4.99 -29.71 2.63
C GLU A 505 5.51 -29.32 4.03
N ILE A 506 6.74 -29.71 4.40
CA ILE A 506 7.40 -29.25 5.65
C ILE A 506 7.66 -27.73 5.62
N VAL A 507 8.15 -27.19 4.50
CA VAL A 507 8.41 -25.74 4.37
C VAL A 507 7.10 -24.93 4.31
N LYS A 508 6.05 -25.49 3.73
CA LYS A 508 4.70 -24.91 3.73
C LYS A 508 4.08 -24.91 5.13
N GLU A 509 4.33 -25.96 5.92
CA GLU A 509 3.99 -26.01 7.35
C GLU A 509 4.77 -24.93 8.14
N TYR A 510 6.09 -24.79 7.89
CA TYR A 510 6.93 -23.74 8.46
C TYR A 510 6.37 -22.33 8.19
N LEU A 511 6.06 -22.00 6.93
CA LEU A 511 5.56 -20.67 6.57
C LEU A 511 4.20 -20.40 7.25
N HIS A 512 3.26 -21.34 7.22
CA HIS A 512 1.98 -21.18 7.92
C HIS A 512 2.17 -20.99 9.45
N LEU A 513 3.11 -21.70 10.07
CA LEU A 513 3.43 -21.51 11.50
C LEU A 513 4.09 -20.15 11.76
N LYS A 514 5.01 -19.71 10.89
CA LYS A 514 5.68 -18.40 10.95
C LYS A 514 4.66 -17.26 10.88
N ASP A 515 3.76 -17.33 9.91
CA ASP A 515 2.74 -16.30 9.67
C ASP A 515 1.74 -16.22 10.83
N SER A 516 1.51 -17.34 11.55
CA SER A 516 0.63 -17.38 12.73
C SER A 516 1.16 -16.64 13.96
N PHE A 517 2.44 -16.20 13.95
CA PHE A 517 2.96 -15.24 14.93
C PHE A 517 2.49 -13.80 14.68
N SER A 518 1.83 -13.53 13.55
CA SER A 518 1.25 -12.23 13.20
C SER A 518 -0.29 -12.23 13.30
N VAL A 519 -0.89 -11.05 13.48
CA VAL A 519 -2.36 -10.89 13.48
C VAL A 519 -2.81 -10.46 12.08
N PRO A 520 -3.62 -11.25 11.35
CA PRO A 520 -4.10 -10.86 10.02
C PRO A 520 -5.01 -9.63 10.09
N ASN A 521 -4.48 -8.46 9.74
CA ASN A 521 -5.17 -7.18 9.84
C ASN A 521 -5.50 -6.63 8.44
N GLN A 522 -6.78 -6.54 8.09
CA GLN A 522 -7.22 -6.09 6.75
C GLN A 522 -7.39 -4.57 6.60
N MET A 523 -7.29 -3.81 7.69
CA MET A 523 -7.53 -2.36 7.76
C MET A 523 -6.33 -1.69 8.42
N SER A 524 -5.76 -0.65 7.80
CA SER A 524 -4.56 0.00 8.32
C SER A 524 -4.79 0.69 9.67
N THR A 525 -3.72 0.96 10.42
CA THR A 525 -3.78 1.73 11.67
C THR A 525 -4.44 3.09 11.42
N ARG A 526 -3.98 3.79 10.38
CA ARG A 526 -4.50 5.08 9.94
C ARG A 526 -5.98 5.04 9.53
N GLU A 527 -6.44 3.93 8.94
CA GLU A 527 -7.85 3.77 8.58
C GLU A 527 -8.74 3.66 9.82
N LYS A 528 -8.29 2.97 10.88
CA LYS A 528 -9.03 2.88 12.16
C LYS A 528 -9.13 4.25 12.80
N GLU A 529 -8.01 4.95 12.94
CA GLU A 529 -7.95 6.31 13.50
C GLU A 529 -8.82 7.31 12.72
N GLU A 530 -8.83 7.26 11.39
CA GLU A 530 -9.67 8.13 10.56
C GLU A 530 -11.16 7.78 10.65
N ILE A 531 -11.51 6.48 10.76
CA ILE A 531 -12.89 6.02 10.96
C ILE A 531 -13.40 6.45 12.36
N GLU A 532 -12.63 6.18 13.41
CA GLU A 532 -12.98 6.54 14.79
C GLU A 532 -13.05 8.07 14.98
N SER A 533 -12.09 8.83 14.44
CA SER A 533 -12.10 10.30 14.49
C SER A 533 -13.26 10.94 13.73
N LEU A 534 -13.83 10.27 12.73
CA LEU A 534 -14.99 10.77 11.98
C LEU A 534 -16.32 10.35 12.63
N GLN A 535 -16.36 9.22 13.34
CA GLN A 535 -17.58 8.69 13.96
C GLN A 535 -17.81 9.23 15.38
N ASN A 536 -16.74 9.56 16.11
CA ASN A 536 -16.82 10.08 17.48
C ASN A 536 -17.17 11.58 17.55
N TYR A 537 -17.24 12.30 16.42
CA TYR A 537 -17.59 13.73 16.37
C TYR A 537 -19.12 13.94 16.50
N SER A 538 -19.67 13.65 17.68
CA SER A 538 -21.12 13.69 17.94
C SER A 538 -21.63 15.06 18.39
N ASP A 539 -20.84 15.83 19.14
CA ASP A 539 -21.39 16.87 20.02
C ASP A 539 -21.26 18.28 19.44
N GLU A 540 -22.36 19.05 19.53
CA GLU A 540 -22.41 20.49 19.21
C GLU A 540 -21.41 21.34 20.03
N ASN A 541 -20.92 20.78 21.15
CA ASN A 541 -19.98 21.42 22.06
C ASN A 541 -18.50 21.13 21.74
N GLU A 542 -18.17 20.24 20.81
CA GLU A 542 -16.78 20.00 20.40
C GLU A 542 -16.27 21.15 19.53
N THR A 543 -15.66 22.14 20.17
CA THR A 543 -15.03 23.27 19.49
C THR A 543 -13.85 22.79 18.64
N LEU A 544 -13.91 23.03 17.33
CA LEU A 544 -12.77 22.77 16.44
C LEU A 544 -11.46 23.33 17.00
N GLY A 545 -10.39 22.53 16.89
CA GLY A 545 -9.04 22.94 17.25
C GLY A 545 -8.56 24.18 16.49
N LYS A 546 -7.51 24.83 17.01
CA LYS A 546 -7.06 26.15 16.53
C LYS A 546 -6.57 26.09 15.08
N GLU A 547 -5.94 24.99 14.73
CA GLU A 547 -5.44 24.62 13.41
C GLU A 547 -6.55 24.48 12.36
N TRP A 548 -7.78 24.16 12.76
CA TRP A 548 -8.94 24.10 11.85
C TRP A 548 -9.67 25.44 11.68
N LYS A 549 -9.36 26.49 12.46
CA LYS A 549 -10.16 27.74 12.49
C LYS A 549 -10.30 28.47 11.15
N TRP A 550 -9.41 28.22 10.19
CA TRP A 550 -9.53 28.77 8.83
C TRP A 550 -10.76 28.22 8.08
N ILE A 551 -11.22 27.01 8.40
CA ILE A 551 -12.29 26.32 7.66
C ILE A 551 -13.69 26.81 8.00
N GLU A 552 -13.87 27.50 9.14
CA GLU A 552 -15.17 28.09 9.50
C GLU A 552 -15.65 29.09 8.43
N ASN A 553 -14.71 29.75 7.72
CA ASN A 553 -14.98 30.74 6.68
C ASN A 553 -14.76 30.19 5.25
N ILE A 554 -14.75 28.87 5.06
CA ILE A 554 -14.59 28.26 3.73
C ILE A 554 -15.78 28.60 2.81
N SER A 555 -15.57 28.58 1.50
CA SER A 555 -16.64 28.73 0.51
C SER A 555 -17.21 27.37 0.12
N MET A 556 -18.54 27.27 0.08
CA MET A 556 -19.29 26.16 -0.53
C MET A 556 -19.81 26.63 -1.89
N VAL A 557 -19.73 25.79 -2.92
CA VAL A 557 -20.06 26.17 -4.30
C VAL A 557 -20.96 25.12 -4.95
N TYR A 558 -22.14 25.56 -5.42
CA TYR A 558 -23.09 24.78 -6.19
C TYR A 558 -23.20 25.35 -7.61
N ILE A 559 -23.34 24.48 -8.63
CA ILE A 559 -23.85 24.87 -9.96
C ILE A 559 -25.28 24.37 -10.10
N PHE A 560 -26.20 25.24 -10.56
CA PHE A 560 -27.63 24.94 -10.61
C PHE A 560 -28.34 25.60 -11.81
N ASP A 561 -28.77 24.80 -12.79
CA ASP A 561 -29.56 25.27 -13.94
C ASP A 561 -30.83 24.44 -14.14
N LYS A 562 -31.60 24.26 -13.06
CA LYS A 562 -32.84 23.44 -13.08
C LYS A 562 -34.02 24.16 -12.45
N ASN A 563 -34.83 24.82 -13.28
CA ASN A 563 -36.07 25.47 -12.85
C ASN A 563 -37.25 24.47 -12.66
N LYS A 564 -37.02 23.36 -11.94
CA LYS A 564 -38.05 22.39 -11.51
C LYS A 564 -38.14 22.39 -9.99
N ASP A 565 -39.34 22.51 -9.43
CA ASP A 565 -39.58 22.61 -7.98
C ASP A 565 -38.97 21.49 -7.14
N MET A 566 -38.88 20.27 -7.70
CA MET A 566 -38.24 19.13 -7.04
C MET A 566 -36.72 19.30 -6.92
N GLU A 567 -36.09 19.93 -7.92
CA GLU A 567 -34.65 20.16 -7.97
C GLU A 567 -34.28 21.38 -7.10
N ILE A 568 -35.14 22.40 -7.06
CA ILE A 568 -35.03 23.52 -6.11
C ILE A 568 -35.17 23.00 -4.67
N ARG A 569 -36.13 22.10 -4.39
CA ARG A 569 -36.27 21.45 -3.08
C ARG A 569 -35.05 20.60 -2.70
N LYS A 570 -34.49 19.82 -3.64
CA LYS A 570 -33.25 19.06 -3.40
C LYS A 570 -32.07 19.98 -3.05
N LEU A 571 -31.89 21.09 -3.77
CA LEU A 571 -30.89 22.11 -3.43
C LEU A 571 -31.14 22.70 -2.03
N LYS A 572 -32.40 22.98 -1.67
CA LYS A 572 -32.75 23.50 -0.34
C LYS A 572 -32.42 22.50 0.78
N TYR A 573 -32.88 21.26 0.68
CA TYR A 573 -32.57 20.21 1.66
C TYR A 573 -31.06 19.92 1.72
N SER A 574 -30.33 20.02 0.59
CA SER A 574 -28.86 19.88 0.56
C SER A 574 -28.19 20.96 1.41
N ILE A 575 -28.59 22.23 1.23
CA ILE A 575 -28.08 23.37 2.02
C ILE A 575 -28.53 23.27 3.49
N GLN A 576 -29.77 22.88 3.78
CA GLN A 576 -30.24 22.66 5.17
C GLN A 576 -29.43 21.56 5.86
N SER A 577 -29.15 20.44 5.17
CA SER A 577 -28.29 19.37 5.70
C SER A 577 -26.87 19.85 6.00
N LEU A 578 -26.34 20.75 5.16
CA LEU A 578 -25.02 21.34 5.32
C LEU A 578 -24.97 22.24 6.55
N ILE A 579 -25.95 23.13 6.72
CA ILE A 579 -26.04 24.03 7.89
C ILE A 579 -26.28 23.24 9.18
N LYS A 580 -27.12 22.19 9.15
CA LYS A 580 -27.47 21.37 10.33
C LYS A 580 -26.29 20.53 10.82
N TYR A 581 -25.53 19.92 9.92
CA TYR A 581 -24.52 18.89 10.26
C TYR A 581 -23.06 19.31 10.09
N LEU A 582 -22.78 20.53 9.63
CA LEU A 582 -21.46 21.16 9.72
C LEU A 582 -21.54 22.38 10.68
N PRO A 583 -21.73 22.19 12.00
CA PRO A 583 -21.96 23.30 12.95
C PRO A 583 -20.79 24.30 13.06
N TRP A 584 -19.63 23.96 12.50
CA TRP A 584 -18.48 24.84 12.35
C TRP A 584 -18.56 25.81 11.17
N PHE A 585 -19.46 25.57 10.20
CA PHE A 585 -19.54 26.34 8.96
C PHE A 585 -20.26 27.69 9.15
N LYS A 586 -19.57 28.78 8.74
CA LYS A 586 -20.02 30.18 8.87
C LYS A 586 -19.71 31.00 7.61
N GLY A 587 -19.28 30.33 6.54
CA GLY A 587 -18.74 30.94 5.34
C GLY A 587 -19.80 31.41 4.35
N LYS A 588 -19.49 31.29 3.06
CA LYS A 588 -20.39 31.69 1.97
C LYS A 588 -20.78 30.50 1.10
N ILE A 589 -22.06 30.44 0.74
CA ILE A 589 -22.65 29.43 -0.13
C ILE A 589 -22.95 30.11 -1.48
N PHE A 590 -22.06 29.91 -2.45
CA PHE A 590 -22.24 30.42 -3.80
C PHE A 590 -23.11 29.46 -4.63
N ILE A 591 -24.19 29.99 -5.20
CA ILE A 591 -25.07 29.25 -6.12
C ILE A 591 -24.91 29.88 -7.50
N ILE A 592 -24.20 29.18 -8.39
CA ILE A 592 -23.92 29.64 -9.75
C ILE A 592 -24.99 29.10 -10.69
N ILE A 593 -25.69 29.99 -11.39
CA ILE A 593 -26.79 29.64 -12.28
C ILE A 593 -26.57 30.20 -13.69
N ALA A 594 -27.27 29.64 -14.69
CA ALA A 594 -27.37 30.28 -16.00
C ALA A 594 -28.04 31.67 -15.90
N PRO A 595 -27.81 32.62 -16.84
CA PRO A 595 -28.39 33.96 -16.79
C PRO A 595 -29.91 33.95 -17.01
N ASN A 596 -30.65 33.76 -15.92
CA ASN A 596 -32.10 33.58 -15.91
C ASN A 596 -32.69 34.29 -14.68
N GLU A 597 -33.18 35.52 -14.87
CA GLU A 597 -33.71 36.35 -13.78
C GLU A 597 -34.91 35.71 -13.05
N MET A 598 -35.73 34.92 -13.76
CA MET A 598 -36.82 34.17 -13.13
C MET A 598 -36.27 33.12 -12.15
N LEU A 599 -35.20 32.41 -12.52
CA LEU A 599 -34.54 31.44 -11.65
C LEU A 599 -33.84 32.12 -10.46
N VAL A 600 -33.20 33.29 -10.66
CA VAL A 600 -32.67 34.12 -9.56
C VAL A 600 -33.77 34.45 -8.55
N ASN A 601 -34.93 34.90 -9.02
CA ASN A 601 -36.03 35.34 -8.18
C ASN A 601 -36.73 34.16 -7.48
N ASN A 602 -36.91 33.03 -8.16
CA ASN A 602 -37.44 31.79 -7.58
C ASN A 602 -36.54 31.25 -6.46
N LEU A 603 -35.22 31.21 -6.67
CA LEU A 603 -34.28 30.78 -5.64
C LEU A 603 -34.27 31.76 -4.45
N LYS A 604 -34.22 33.07 -4.71
CA LYS A 604 -34.29 34.09 -3.66
C LYS A 604 -35.56 34.00 -2.81
N SER A 605 -36.72 33.69 -3.40
CA SER A 605 -37.96 33.50 -2.63
C SER A 605 -37.95 32.21 -1.82
N SER A 606 -37.41 31.11 -2.37
CA SER A 606 -37.35 29.79 -1.71
C SER A 606 -36.46 29.73 -0.45
N PHE A 607 -35.50 30.65 -0.34
CA PHE A 607 -34.59 30.79 0.81
C PHE A 607 -34.86 32.03 1.69
N LYS A 608 -35.80 32.91 1.32
CA LYS A 608 -35.96 34.24 1.91
C LYS A 608 -36.16 34.22 3.44
N ASP A 609 -36.89 33.22 3.92
CA ASP A 609 -37.34 33.12 5.31
C ASP A 609 -36.49 32.11 6.12
N GLU A 610 -35.31 31.72 5.62
CA GLU A 610 -34.33 30.85 6.30
C GLU A 610 -33.24 31.69 6.98
N ASP A 611 -32.87 31.40 8.24
CA ASP A 611 -31.87 32.18 8.99
C ASP A 611 -30.49 32.26 8.31
N TYR A 612 -30.11 31.19 7.59
CA TYR A 612 -28.85 31.11 6.85
C TYR A 612 -28.86 31.87 5.51
N PHE A 613 -29.95 32.53 5.10
CA PHE A 613 -30.05 33.26 3.83
C PHE A 613 -28.90 34.28 3.63
N ASN A 614 -28.43 34.91 4.71
CA ASN A 614 -27.31 35.86 4.68
C ASN A 614 -25.95 35.22 4.31
N GLN A 615 -25.83 33.88 4.33
CA GLN A 615 -24.65 33.15 3.85
C GLN A 615 -24.73 32.85 2.34
N ILE A 616 -25.91 32.91 1.72
CA ILE A 616 -26.12 32.54 0.31
C ILE A 616 -25.81 33.73 -0.62
N GLU A 617 -25.06 33.45 -1.70
CA GLU A 617 -24.84 34.40 -2.79
C GLU A 617 -25.17 33.74 -4.14
N ILE A 618 -26.22 34.25 -4.81
CA ILE A 618 -26.66 33.74 -6.12
C ILE A 618 -26.02 34.59 -7.23
N LEU A 619 -25.20 33.94 -8.05
CA LEU A 619 -24.48 34.55 -9.17
C LEU A 619 -24.91 33.93 -10.50
N THR A 620 -24.99 34.76 -11.54
CA THR A 620 -25.20 34.31 -12.92
C THR A 620 -23.84 34.05 -13.58
N SER A 621 -23.76 33.00 -14.41
CA SER A 621 -22.50 32.51 -14.98
C SER A 621 -21.78 33.51 -15.88
N ASP A 622 -22.51 34.44 -16.50
CA ASP A 622 -21.96 35.53 -17.32
C ASP A 622 -21.06 36.51 -16.54
N LYS A 623 -21.07 36.46 -15.19
CA LYS A 623 -20.18 37.23 -14.32
C LYS A 623 -18.80 36.58 -14.13
N ILE A 624 -18.66 35.29 -14.42
CA ILE A 624 -17.43 34.52 -14.19
C ILE A 624 -16.86 33.87 -15.48
N VAL A 625 -17.74 33.54 -16.43
CA VAL A 625 -17.37 32.99 -17.75
C VAL A 625 -16.96 34.14 -18.70
N PRO A 626 -15.79 34.07 -19.35
CA PRO A 626 -15.34 35.10 -20.29
C PRO A 626 -16.28 35.31 -21.50
N ASP A 627 -16.37 36.56 -22.00
CA ASP A 627 -17.23 36.93 -23.13
C ASP A 627 -17.01 36.08 -24.41
N CYS A 628 -15.82 35.51 -24.62
CA CYS A 628 -15.56 34.63 -25.76
C CYS A 628 -16.26 33.26 -25.69
N TYR A 629 -16.95 32.94 -24.59
CA TYR A 629 -17.82 31.78 -24.43
C TYR A 629 -19.27 32.16 -24.07
N LYS A 630 -19.66 33.43 -24.23
CA LYS A 630 -20.96 33.96 -23.76
C LYS A 630 -22.17 33.25 -24.37
N ASP A 631 -22.07 32.81 -25.64
CA ASP A 631 -23.14 32.04 -26.31
C ASP A 631 -23.35 30.62 -25.73
N ASN A 632 -22.42 30.14 -24.90
CA ASN A 632 -22.44 28.83 -24.24
C ASN A 632 -22.34 28.96 -22.71
N ASN A 633 -22.63 30.13 -22.11
CA ASN A 633 -22.44 30.38 -20.67
C ASN A 633 -23.37 29.57 -19.74
N ASN A 634 -24.40 28.90 -20.26
CA ASN A 634 -25.21 27.92 -19.52
C ASN A 634 -24.53 26.54 -19.37
N ASP A 635 -23.41 26.30 -20.06
CA ASP A 635 -22.75 24.98 -20.05
C ASP A 635 -22.01 24.72 -18.73
N THR A 636 -22.44 23.69 -18.00
CA THR A 636 -21.86 23.30 -16.70
C THR A 636 -20.34 23.15 -16.75
N HIS A 637 -19.76 22.58 -17.80
CA HIS A 637 -18.30 22.40 -17.89
C HIS A 637 -17.57 23.73 -18.12
N ILE A 638 -18.15 24.65 -18.89
CA ILE A 638 -17.60 26.01 -19.00
C ILE A 638 -17.65 26.70 -17.64
N ILE A 639 -18.77 26.59 -16.90
CA ILE A 639 -18.92 27.15 -15.55
C ILE A 639 -17.89 26.53 -14.57
N GLU A 640 -17.76 25.21 -14.56
CA GLU A 640 -16.77 24.45 -13.78
C GLU A 640 -15.35 25.01 -13.98
N MET A 641 -14.93 25.28 -15.22
CA MET A 641 -13.58 25.76 -15.53
C MET A 641 -13.31 27.21 -15.10
N TYR A 642 -14.32 27.96 -14.64
CA TYR A 642 -14.21 29.36 -14.23
C TYR A 642 -14.72 29.64 -12.80
N LEU A 643 -14.89 28.61 -11.97
CA LEU A 643 -15.27 28.79 -10.56
C LEU A 643 -14.28 29.66 -9.78
N ASP A 644 -12.98 29.65 -10.13
CA ASP A 644 -11.97 30.54 -9.52
C ASP A 644 -12.18 32.03 -9.78
N LYS A 645 -13.13 32.41 -10.64
CA LYS A 645 -13.52 33.80 -10.92
C LYS A 645 -14.74 34.27 -10.11
N ILE A 646 -15.28 33.42 -9.23
CA ILE A 646 -16.30 33.83 -8.24
C ILE A 646 -15.70 34.90 -7.32
N PRO A 647 -16.29 36.12 -7.25
CA PRO A 647 -15.83 37.16 -6.33
C PRO A 647 -15.91 36.70 -4.87
N GLY A 648 -14.87 36.98 -4.08
CA GLY A 648 -14.83 36.60 -2.67
C GLY A 648 -14.58 35.12 -2.37
N LEU A 649 -14.35 34.26 -3.39
CA LEU A 649 -14.08 32.84 -3.18
C LEU A 649 -12.76 32.61 -2.41
N SER A 650 -12.83 31.78 -1.37
CA SER A 650 -11.69 31.37 -0.54
C SER A 650 -10.69 30.49 -1.31
N GLU A 651 -9.43 30.44 -0.85
CA GLU A 651 -8.34 29.76 -1.58
C GLU A 651 -8.51 28.24 -1.69
N ARG A 652 -9.06 27.65 -0.62
CA ARG A 652 -9.68 26.32 -0.61
C ARG A 652 -11.20 26.53 -0.63
N PHE A 653 -11.93 25.74 -1.40
CA PHE A 653 -13.40 25.73 -1.39
C PHE A 653 -13.92 24.30 -1.61
N ILE A 654 -15.21 24.06 -1.34
CA ILE A 654 -15.83 22.74 -1.56
C ILE A 654 -16.93 22.90 -2.61
N TYR A 655 -16.79 22.17 -3.72
CA TYR A 655 -17.83 22.02 -4.73
C TYR A 655 -18.82 20.91 -4.32
N LEU A 656 -20.11 21.20 -4.46
CA LEU A 656 -21.24 20.35 -4.08
C LEU A 656 -22.29 20.30 -5.20
N ASN A 657 -22.93 19.14 -5.35
CA ASN A 657 -24.12 19.02 -6.19
C ASN A 657 -25.39 19.15 -5.34
N GLN A 658 -26.49 19.58 -5.96
CA GLN A 658 -27.82 19.68 -5.34
C GLN A 658 -28.39 18.37 -4.73
N ASN A 659 -27.72 17.24 -4.93
CA ASN A 659 -28.12 15.90 -4.48
C ASN A 659 -27.19 15.34 -3.38
N HIS A 660 -26.36 16.19 -2.78
CA HIS A 660 -25.40 15.86 -1.71
C HIS A 660 -26.01 16.21 -0.34
N PHE A 661 -26.01 15.26 0.60
CA PHE A 661 -26.68 15.38 1.90
C PHE A 661 -25.81 14.87 3.04
N PHE A 662 -25.71 15.66 4.10
CA PHE A 662 -25.16 15.21 5.39
C PHE A 662 -26.30 14.72 6.28
N ILE A 663 -26.03 13.73 7.14
CA ILE A 663 -27.05 13.13 8.04
C ILE A 663 -26.60 13.00 9.50
N LYS A 664 -25.32 13.29 9.79
CA LYS A 664 -24.74 13.35 11.14
C LYS A 664 -23.63 14.41 11.17
N ASN A 665 -23.36 14.94 12.37
CA ASN A 665 -22.31 15.93 12.59
C ASN A 665 -20.98 15.48 11.96
N THR A 666 -20.44 16.31 11.07
CA THR A 666 -19.33 15.93 10.18
C THR A 666 -18.11 16.80 10.44
N HIS A 667 -17.05 16.19 10.98
CA HIS A 667 -15.79 16.88 11.23
C HIS A 667 -15.10 17.31 9.91
N PRO A 668 -14.41 18.47 9.84
CA PRO A 668 -13.72 18.94 8.63
C PRO A 668 -12.74 17.95 7.97
N ARG A 669 -12.24 16.95 8.72
CA ARG A 669 -11.44 15.81 8.21
C ARG A 669 -12.15 14.98 7.13
N PHE A 670 -13.47 15.12 6.98
CA PHE A 670 -14.20 14.52 5.85
C PHE A 670 -13.75 15.12 4.50
N PHE A 671 -13.33 16.38 4.49
CA PHE A 671 -12.95 17.13 3.28
C PHE A 671 -11.44 17.34 3.13
N PHE A 672 -10.66 17.29 4.21
CA PHE A 672 -9.22 17.57 4.18
C PHE A 672 -8.39 16.58 5.00
N SER A 673 -7.12 16.39 4.63
CA SER A 673 -6.16 15.66 5.48
C SER A 673 -5.92 16.38 6.81
N ASN A 674 -5.55 15.61 7.84
CA ASN A 674 -5.39 16.13 9.20
C ASN A 674 -4.22 17.12 9.36
N ASP A 675 -3.07 16.80 8.76
CA ASP A 675 -1.80 17.44 9.13
C ASP A 675 -1.41 18.60 8.21
N GLU A 676 -1.85 18.57 6.95
CA GLU A 676 -1.46 19.55 5.91
C GLU A 676 -2.66 20.17 5.17
N PHE A 677 -3.88 19.83 5.60
CA PHE A 677 -5.14 20.36 5.07
C PHE A 677 -5.25 20.26 3.54
N PHE A 678 -4.86 19.10 3.00
CA PHE A 678 -4.95 18.77 1.58
C PHE A 678 -6.36 18.32 1.21
N PRO A 679 -6.94 18.78 0.08
CA PRO A 679 -8.19 18.27 -0.46
C PRO A 679 -8.25 16.74 -0.52
N LYS A 680 -9.25 16.15 0.16
CA LYS A 680 -9.50 14.71 0.18
C LYS A 680 -10.42 14.33 -0.98
N TYR A 681 -9.93 13.51 -1.91
CA TYR A 681 -10.64 13.10 -3.11
C TYR A 681 -11.35 11.76 -2.95
N ASN A 682 -12.61 11.73 -3.38
CA ASN A 682 -13.48 10.56 -3.32
C ASN A 682 -13.48 9.86 -4.69
N LEU A 683 -12.62 8.86 -4.87
CA LEU A 683 -12.43 8.14 -6.13
C LEU A 683 -13.07 6.75 -6.12
N LYS A 684 -13.53 6.28 -7.29
CA LYS A 684 -13.94 4.89 -7.54
C LYS A 684 -12.68 4.02 -7.80
N PRO A 685 -12.75 2.67 -7.72
CA PRO A 685 -11.62 1.79 -8.03
C PRO A 685 -11.05 1.98 -9.45
N SER A 686 -9.87 1.41 -9.71
CA SER A 686 -9.22 1.44 -11.02
C SER A 686 -10.04 0.71 -12.10
N LEU A 687 -10.11 1.30 -13.29
CA LEU A 687 -10.67 0.67 -14.49
C LEU A 687 -9.59 -0.14 -15.21
N SER A 688 -9.91 -1.35 -15.65
CA SER A 688 -8.98 -2.14 -16.46
C SER A 688 -8.75 -1.55 -17.84
N SER A 689 -7.65 -2.00 -18.48
CA SER A 689 -7.36 -1.85 -19.92
C SER A 689 -8.57 -2.12 -20.84
N ARG A 690 -9.53 -2.95 -20.43
CA ARG A 690 -10.75 -3.24 -21.21
C ARG A 690 -11.84 -2.19 -20.98
N GLU A 691 -12.11 -1.82 -19.73
CA GLU A 691 -13.23 -0.95 -19.38
C GLU A 691 -13.02 0.49 -19.86
N MET A 692 -11.81 1.04 -19.75
CA MET A 692 -11.51 2.37 -20.29
C MET A 692 -11.73 2.46 -21.80
N ARG A 693 -11.43 1.37 -22.55
CA ARG A 693 -11.71 1.29 -23.99
C ARG A 693 -13.20 1.21 -24.29
N ASN A 694 -14.02 0.70 -23.35
CA ASN A 694 -15.48 0.78 -23.45
C ASN A 694 -16.00 2.20 -23.19
N GLN A 695 -15.35 2.99 -22.30
CA GLN A 695 -15.77 4.38 -22.05
C GLN A 695 -15.74 5.25 -23.30
N ARG A 696 -14.88 4.96 -24.29
CA ARG A 696 -14.93 5.60 -25.62
C ARG A 696 -16.31 5.54 -26.31
N ARG A 697 -17.18 4.61 -25.90
CA ARG A 697 -18.60 4.50 -26.32
C ARG A 697 -19.57 4.96 -25.23
N ASN A 698 -19.29 4.65 -23.96
CA ASN A 698 -20.23 4.84 -22.85
C ASN A 698 -20.15 6.24 -22.22
N ASP A 699 -18.94 6.72 -21.90
CA ASP A 699 -18.66 8.07 -21.43
C ASP A 699 -17.47 8.66 -22.20
N ARG A 700 -17.82 9.39 -23.26
CA ARG A 700 -16.87 9.96 -24.19
C ARG A 700 -16.15 11.18 -23.62
N ALA A 701 -16.77 11.93 -22.71
CA ALA A 701 -16.16 13.08 -22.06
C ALA A 701 -15.06 12.63 -21.09
N PHE A 702 -15.34 11.62 -20.26
CA PHE A 702 -14.33 10.98 -19.43
C PHE A 702 -13.22 10.34 -20.28
N TYR A 703 -13.55 9.61 -21.34
CA TYR A 703 -12.54 9.03 -22.24
C TYR A 703 -11.61 10.07 -22.87
N ASN A 704 -12.17 11.16 -23.41
CA ASN A 704 -11.40 12.26 -24.00
C ASN A 704 -10.50 12.93 -22.94
N THR A 705 -11.04 13.22 -21.76
CA THR A 705 -10.33 13.91 -20.67
C THR A 705 -9.20 13.06 -20.12
N PHE A 706 -9.46 11.79 -19.85
CA PHE A 706 -8.42 10.85 -19.46
C PHE A 706 -7.32 10.74 -20.52
N LYS A 707 -7.70 10.56 -21.80
CA LYS A 707 -6.74 10.43 -22.90
C LYS A 707 -5.84 11.67 -23.02
N LEU A 708 -6.39 12.87 -22.77
CA LEU A 708 -5.66 14.13 -22.75
C LEU A 708 -4.63 14.19 -21.60
N ILE A 709 -5.03 13.80 -20.38
CA ILE A 709 -4.14 13.68 -19.21
C ILE A 709 -3.00 12.70 -19.53
N GLU A 710 -3.31 11.52 -20.06
CA GLU A 710 -2.34 10.48 -20.40
C GLU A 710 -1.29 10.93 -21.45
N ASP A 711 -1.66 11.74 -22.44
CA ASP A 711 -0.72 12.27 -23.45
C ASP A 711 0.05 13.53 -22.99
N TYR A 712 -0.46 14.24 -21.99
CA TYR A 712 0.26 15.37 -21.37
C TYR A 712 1.27 14.92 -20.33
N TYR A 713 0.88 14.05 -19.40
CA TYR A 713 1.74 13.56 -18.33
C TYR A 713 2.60 12.36 -18.73
N GLY A 714 2.13 11.53 -19.68
CA GLY A 714 2.83 10.35 -20.17
C GLY A 714 2.37 9.05 -19.48
N ARG A 715 2.29 7.99 -20.28
CA ARG A 715 1.70 6.68 -19.89
C ARG A 715 2.41 5.95 -18.76
N SER A 716 3.67 6.29 -18.48
CA SER A 716 4.42 5.70 -17.36
C SER A 716 4.17 6.42 -16.02
N TYR A 717 3.57 7.61 -16.03
CA TYR A 717 3.31 8.45 -14.85
C TYR A 717 1.84 8.41 -14.40
N ILE A 718 0.92 8.25 -15.35
CA ILE A 718 -0.49 8.04 -15.07
C ILE A 718 -0.74 6.56 -14.85
N HIS A 719 -0.66 6.13 -13.59
CA HIS A 719 -0.71 4.71 -13.23
C HIS A 719 -2.10 4.10 -13.44
N HIS A 720 -3.18 4.82 -13.10
CA HIS A 720 -4.54 4.27 -13.05
C HIS A 720 -5.61 5.24 -13.52
N TRP A 721 -6.78 4.68 -13.86
CA TRP A 721 -7.86 5.40 -14.50
C TRP A 721 -9.13 5.23 -13.66
N ARG A 722 -9.66 6.33 -13.12
CA ARG A 722 -10.63 6.28 -12.01
C ARG A 722 -11.71 7.31 -12.21
N PHE A 723 -12.96 6.95 -11.96
CA PHE A 723 -14.04 7.93 -11.88
C PHE A 723 -14.03 8.65 -10.53
N LEU A 724 -14.46 9.91 -10.51
CA LEU A 724 -14.90 10.55 -9.27
C LEU A 724 -16.17 9.87 -8.76
N LYS A 725 -16.36 9.87 -7.44
CA LYS A 725 -17.64 9.58 -6.82
C LYS A 725 -18.52 10.82 -6.81
N ASN A 726 -19.83 10.58 -6.70
CA ASN A 726 -20.84 11.60 -6.50
C ASN A 726 -20.82 12.06 -5.04
N ALA A 727 -19.76 12.76 -4.65
CA ALA A 727 -19.47 13.19 -3.28
C ALA A 727 -18.89 14.62 -3.30
N PRO A 728 -18.81 15.31 -2.14
CA PRO A 728 -18.27 16.66 -2.08
C PRO A 728 -16.83 16.71 -2.60
N CYS A 729 -16.49 17.77 -3.32
CA CYS A 729 -15.20 17.92 -3.98
C CYS A 729 -14.44 19.15 -3.44
N PRO A 730 -13.53 18.97 -2.48
CA PRO A 730 -12.63 20.02 -2.02
C PRO A 730 -11.63 20.41 -3.13
N LEU A 731 -11.41 21.70 -3.34
CA LEU A 731 -10.66 22.24 -4.48
C LEU A 731 -9.80 23.44 -4.07
N TYR A 732 -8.69 23.63 -4.79
CA TYR A 732 -7.85 24.82 -4.72
C TYR A 732 -8.22 25.81 -5.82
N ARG A 733 -8.62 27.02 -5.46
CA ARG A 733 -8.92 28.14 -6.38
C ARG A 733 -7.78 28.42 -7.36
N ASP A 734 -6.56 28.40 -6.86
CA ASP A 734 -5.39 28.84 -7.60
C ASP A 734 -4.89 27.83 -8.66
N LEU A 735 -5.41 26.60 -8.70
CA LEU A 735 -5.02 25.59 -9.70
C LEU A 735 -5.79 25.68 -11.03
N PHE A 736 -6.92 26.39 -11.07
CA PHE A 736 -7.73 26.55 -12.28
C PHE A 736 -6.97 27.31 -13.39
N GLU A 737 -6.17 28.31 -13.04
CA GLU A 737 -5.38 29.07 -14.02
C GLU A 737 -4.21 28.28 -14.61
N PRO A 738 -3.36 27.58 -13.83
CA PRO A 738 -2.41 26.58 -14.32
C PRO A 738 -3.03 25.54 -15.27
N VAL A 739 -4.24 25.06 -14.97
CA VAL A 739 -4.98 24.10 -15.81
C VAL A 739 -5.41 24.73 -17.13
N ARG A 740 -5.96 25.95 -17.12
CA ARG A 740 -6.29 26.71 -18.35
C ARG A 740 -5.06 27.04 -19.19
N GLN A 741 -3.92 27.33 -18.57
CA GLN A 741 -2.65 27.56 -19.27
C GLN A 741 -2.13 26.28 -19.93
N THR A 742 -2.15 25.16 -19.20
CA THR A 742 -1.67 23.85 -19.67
C THR A 742 -2.53 23.28 -20.80
N PHE A 743 -3.86 23.25 -20.62
CA PHE A 743 -4.80 22.62 -21.55
C PHE A 743 -5.54 23.62 -22.45
N LYS A 744 -4.98 24.83 -22.65
CA LYS A 744 -5.62 25.96 -23.35
C LYS A 744 -6.32 25.57 -24.66
N ASN A 745 -5.59 24.93 -25.57
CA ASN A 745 -6.11 24.59 -26.90
C ASN A 745 -7.17 23.46 -26.86
N PRO A 746 -6.96 22.34 -26.13
CA PRO A 746 -8.02 21.35 -25.87
C PRO A 746 -9.29 21.94 -25.27
N LEU A 747 -9.19 22.76 -24.21
CA LEU A 747 -10.34 23.37 -23.52
C LEU A 747 -11.11 24.31 -24.46
N HIS A 748 -10.41 25.23 -25.12
CA HIS A 748 -11.01 26.16 -26.08
C HIS A 748 -11.75 25.43 -27.21
N LYS A 749 -11.18 24.34 -27.74
CA LYS A 749 -11.84 23.49 -28.74
C LYS A 749 -13.11 22.84 -28.17
N SER A 750 -13.04 22.26 -26.97
CA SER A 750 -14.19 21.64 -26.29
C SER A 750 -15.33 22.64 -26.10
N PHE A 751 -15.02 23.84 -25.58
CA PHE A 751 -16.02 24.85 -25.24
C PHE A 751 -16.71 25.48 -26.45
N ILE A 752 -16.04 25.58 -27.60
CA ILE A 752 -16.67 26.06 -28.85
C ILE A 752 -17.41 24.93 -29.59
N ASN A 753 -16.87 23.70 -29.62
CA ASN A 753 -17.47 22.58 -30.34
C ASN A 753 -18.62 21.88 -29.58
N ASN A 754 -18.98 22.34 -28.38
CA ASN A 754 -19.75 21.57 -27.38
C ASN A 754 -21.13 21.07 -27.86
N LYS A 755 -21.70 21.66 -28.91
CA LYS A 755 -22.87 21.14 -29.66
C LYS A 755 -22.63 19.75 -30.30
N LYS A 756 -21.42 19.19 -30.18
CA LYS A 756 -21.06 17.81 -30.46
C LYS A 756 -20.36 17.20 -29.24
N ALA A 757 -21.04 16.31 -28.52
CA ALA A 757 -20.51 15.46 -27.42
C ALA A 757 -19.37 14.49 -27.83
N VAL A 758 -18.77 14.71 -29.01
CA VAL A 758 -17.59 14.05 -29.56
C VAL A 758 -16.31 14.64 -28.98
N ASP A 759 -16.30 15.96 -28.74
CA ASP A 759 -15.12 16.77 -28.37
C ASP A 759 -15.11 17.23 -26.91
N SER A 760 -16.19 16.98 -26.14
CA SER A 760 -16.35 17.43 -24.76
C SER A 760 -15.28 16.84 -23.81
N LEU A 761 -14.98 17.61 -22.76
CA LEU A 761 -14.03 17.31 -21.68
C LEU A 761 -14.70 17.53 -20.30
N LEU A 762 -14.05 17.10 -19.22
CA LEU A 762 -14.49 17.24 -17.83
C LEU A 762 -13.54 18.16 -17.03
N PRO A 763 -13.81 19.47 -16.95
CA PRO A 763 -12.99 20.47 -16.27
C PRO A 763 -12.60 20.19 -14.82
N LEU A 764 -13.54 19.85 -13.93
CA LEU A 764 -13.17 19.53 -12.54
C LEU A 764 -12.22 18.34 -12.47
N TYR A 765 -12.43 17.32 -13.31
CA TYR A 765 -11.53 16.16 -13.39
C TYR A 765 -10.11 16.56 -13.83
N LEU A 766 -9.96 17.52 -14.76
CA LEU A 766 -8.66 18.08 -15.13
C LEU A 766 -7.98 18.80 -13.96
N VAL A 767 -8.71 19.60 -13.18
CA VAL A 767 -8.15 20.33 -12.03
C VAL A 767 -7.69 19.38 -10.92
N ILE A 768 -8.50 18.36 -10.61
CA ILE A 768 -8.19 17.34 -9.60
C ILE A 768 -6.96 16.52 -10.02
N ASN A 769 -6.91 16.08 -11.29
CA ASN A 769 -5.75 15.34 -11.80
C ASN A 769 -4.50 16.23 -11.93
N TYR A 770 -4.66 17.55 -12.08
CA TYR A 770 -3.54 18.49 -12.00
C TYR A 770 -2.97 18.57 -10.58
N ASN A 771 -3.83 18.63 -9.54
CA ASN A 771 -3.35 18.55 -8.16
C ASN A 771 -2.57 17.24 -7.89
N ILE A 772 -3.15 16.10 -8.31
CA ILE A 772 -2.58 14.76 -8.11
C ILE A 772 -1.22 14.59 -8.82
N TYR A 773 -1.10 14.99 -10.09
CA TYR A 773 0.06 14.65 -10.93
C TYR A 773 1.03 15.82 -11.20
N ALA A 774 0.58 17.07 -11.23
CA ALA A 774 1.48 18.21 -11.51
C ALA A 774 2.10 18.82 -10.23
N THR A 775 1.31 18.96 -9.17
CA THR A 775 1.62 19.90 -8.06
C THR A 775 2.02 19.24 -6.74
N ALA A 776 1.77 17.94 -6.55
CA ALA A 776 2.06 17.19 -5.33
C ALA A 776 3.57 16.85 -5.11
N GLN A 777 4.44 17.84 -5.39
CA GLN A 777 5.90 17.78 -5.34
C GLN A 777 6.51 19.18 -5.13
N VAL A 778 7.65 19.25 -4.42
CA VAL A 778 8.20 20.50 -3.85
C VAL A 778 8.63 21.57 -4.85
N ASN A 779 8.97 21.18 -6.09
CA ASN A 779 9.49 22.11 -7.09
C ASN A 779 8.37 22.83 -7.87
N TYR A 780 7.09 22.63 -7.52
CA TYR A 780 5.98 23.36 -8.12
C TYR A 780 5.94 24.82 -7.63
N PRO A 781 5.82 25.85 -8.50
CA PRO A 781 5.48 25.79 -9.92
C PRO A 781 6.67 25.71 -10.90
N ASP A 782 7.91 25.93 -10.45
CA ASP A 782 9.09 26.02 -11.34
C ASP A 782 9.35 24.73 -12.15
N TYR A 783 8.92 23.60 -11.61
CA TYR A 783 8.83 22.31 -12.29
C TYR A 783 7.42 21.73 -12.17
N VAL A 784 6.96 21.03 -13.21
CA VAL A 784 5.66 20.36 -13.26
C VAL A 784 5.89 18.87 -13.56
N GLY A 785 5.31 18.00 -12.73
CA GLY A 785 5.53 16.55 -12.78
C GLY A 785 5.12 15.91 -14.12
N GLY A 786 5.91 14.93 -14.58
CA GLY A 786 5.59 14.04 -15.70
C GLY A 786 6.63 13.97 -16.82
N TYR A 787 6.36 13.11 -17.81
CA TYR A 787 7.29 12.77 -18.91
C TYR A 787 6.73 13.00 -20.32
N GLY A 788 5.43 13.24 -20.46
CA GLY A 788 4.78 13.56 -21.73
C GLY A 788 5.00 15.01 -22.17
N THR A 789 4.01 15.59 -22.84
CA THR A 789 4.01 17.01 -23.27
C THR A 789 4.38 17.98 -22.13
N ILE A 790 3.94 17.69 -20.90
CA ILE A 790 4.13 18.54 -19.70
C ILE A 790 5.61 18.78 -19.37
N LYS A 791 6.51 17.84 -19.71
CA LYS A 791 7.96 17.95 -19.50
C LYS A 791 8.62 19.12 -20.24
N ASN A 792 7.93 19.69 -21.22
CA ASN A 792 8.37 20.86 -22.00
C ASN A 792 7.38 22.04 -21.87
N ALA A 793 6.45 21.98 -20.92
CA ALA A 793 5.58 23.11 -20.59
C ALA A 793 6.40 24.23 -19.92
N LYS A 794 5.83 25.43 -19.89
CA LYS A 794 6.34 26.51 -19.05
C LYS A 794 5.82 26.32 -17.62
N ALA A 795 6.59 26.76 -16.63
CA ALA A 795 6.10 26.93 -15.27
C ALA A 795 4.81 27.78 -15.29
N PRO A 796 3.72 27.34 -14.62
CA PRO A 796 2.46 28.06 -14.61
C PRO A 796 2.53 29.30 -13.73
N VAL A 797 1.71 30.29 -14.04
CA VAL A 797 1.61 31.51 -13.22
C VAL A 797 0.56 31.31 -12.12
N LEU A 798 1.01 31.26 -10.87
CA LEU A 798 0.15 31.24 -9.67
C LEU A 798 -0.28 32.66 -9.26
N ASN A 799 -1.26 32.75 -8.35
CA ASN A 799 -1.57 34.01 -7.68
C ASN A 799 -0.37 34.46 -6.81
N ALA A 800 -0.07 35.75 -6.83
CA ALA A 800 0.97 36.38 -6.03
C ALA A 800 0.54 36.64 -4.58
N GLU A 801 -0.77 36.77 -4.34
CA GLU A 801 -1.36 37.05 -3.01
C GLU A 801 -1.73 35.79 -2.22
N ARG A 802 -1.36 34.60 -2.71
CA ARG A 802 -1.78 33.31 -2.14
C ARG A 802 -1.17 33.04 -0.76
N THR A 803 -1.90 32.35 0.11
CA THR A 803 -1.38 31.83 1.39
C THR A 803 -0.90 30.37 1.31
N ILE A 804 -1.15 29.70 0.17
CA ILE A 804 -0.76 28.31 -0.05
C ILE A 804 0.68 28.23 -0.60
N GLU A 805 1.61 27.78 0.25
CA GLU A 805 3.00 27.52 -0.12
C GLU A 805 3.15 26.20 -0.90
N TYR A 806 2.48 25.13 -0.45
CA TYR A 806 2.58 23.79 -1.01
C TYR A 806 1.19 23.21 -1.32
N TYR A 807 1.07 22.51 -2.45
CA TYR A 807 -0.16 21.85 -2.90
C TYR A 807 -0.02 20.35 -2.76
N GLY A 808 -1.03 19.71 -2.18
CA GLY A 808 -1.11 18.26 -2.06
C GLY A 808 -2.53 17.75 -2.18
N PHE A 809 -2.69 16.43 -2.15
CA PHE A 809 -3.99 15.78 -2.13
C PHE A 809 -4.01 14.69 -1.07
N GLU A 810 -5.22 14.22 -0.77
CA GLU A 810 -5.48 13.03 0.02
C GLU A 810 -6.54 12.19 -0.69
N GLU A 811 -6.64 10.91 -0.38
CA GLU A 811 -7.71 10.03 -0.88
C GLU A 811 -8.52 9.42 0.26
N THR A 812 -9.85 9.39 0.12
CA THR A 812 -10.69 8.61 1.01
C THR A 812 -10.51 7.12 0.72
N SER A 813 -9.92 6.39 1.67
CA SER A 813 -9.69 4.96 1.53
C SER A 813 -10.99 4.16 1.37
N LEU A 814 -10.90 2.94 0.82
CA LEU A 814 -12.05 2.05 0.63
C LEU A 814 -12.70 1.61 1.95
N PHE A 815 -11.98 1.60 3.07
CA PHE A 815 -12.57 1.29 4.38
C PHE A 815 -13.20 2.53 5.03
N VAL A 816 -12.59 3.72 4.93
CA VAL A 816 -13.18 4.97 5.43
C VAL A 816 -14.49 5.25 4.68
N ASP A 817 -14.47 5.17 3.35
CA ASP A 817 -15.62 5.28 2.45
C ASP A 817 -16.82 4.42 2.90
N LYS A 818 -16.62 3.09 2.99
CA LYS A 818 -17.66 2.11 3.35
C LYS A 818 -18.26 2.32 4.75
N ASN A 819 -17.58 3.06 5.62
CA ASN A 819 -17.99 3.31 7.00
C ASN A 819 -18.37 4.76 7.29
N THR A 820 -18.38 5.64 6.28
CA THR A 820 -18.72 7.07 6.44
C THR A 820 -19.66 7.61 5.37
N MET A 821 -19.78 7.00 4.18
CA MET A 821 -20.63 7.52 3.10
C MET A 821 -21.38 6.49 2.25
N ILE A 822 -22.48 6.93 1.65
CA ILE A 822 -23.27 6.19 0.65
C ILE A 822 -23.41 7.03 -0.63
N THR A 823 -22.54 6.81 -1.60
CA THR A 823 -22.58 7.50 -2.90
C THR A 823 -23.42 6.74 -3.93
N ASP A 824 -24.07 7.47 -4.85
CA ASP A 824 -24.94 6.93 -5.91
C ASP A 824 -26.08 6.01 -5.39
N LEU A 825 -26.94 6.56 -4.52
CA LEU A 825 -28.13 5.91 -3.98
C LEU A 825 -29.37 6.15 -4.87
N PRO A 826 -30.00 5.12 -5.48
CA PRO A 826 -31.19 5.30 -6.32
C PRO A 826 -32.44 5.59 -5.50
N LEU A 827 -33.07 6.75 -5.72
CA LEU A 827 -34.37 7.08 -5.13
C LEU A 827 -35.49 6.29 -5.84
N THR A 828 -36.12 5.36 -5.13
CA THR A 828 -37.16 4.44 -5.65
C THR A 828 -38.15 4.03 -4.54
N ASP A 829 -39.39 3.67 -4.90
CA ASP A 829 -40.46 3.29 -3.95
C ASP A 829 -40.12 2.08 -3.05
N ASN A 830 -39.17 1.24 -3.47
CA ASN A 830 -38.71 0.09 -2.70
C ASN A 830 -37.53 0.41 -1.76
N LEU A 831 -36.96 1.62 -1.79
CA LEU A 831 -35.74 1.95 -1.02
C LEU A 831 -35.93 1.72 0.49
N CYS A 832 -37.08 2.11 1.04
CA CYS A 832 -37.42 1.94 2.46
C CYS A 832 -37.75 0.48 2.84
N LYS A 833 -38.07 -0.37 1.85
CA LYS A 833 -38.23 -1.84 2.02
C LYS A 833 -36.91 -2.59 1.83
N HIS A 834 -35.87 -1.92 1.33
CA HIS A 834 -34.57 -2.54 1.11
C HIS A 834 -33.84 -2.68 2.45
N ASN A 835 -34.04 -3.82 3.11
CA ASN A 835 -33.44 -4.14 4.42
C ASN A 835 -31.92 -3.93 4.49
N GLU A 836 -31.21 -3.92 3.36
CA GLU A 836 -29.79 -3.55 3.30
C GLU A 836 -29.52 -2.04 3.44
N PHE A 837 -30.36 -1.17 2.85
CA PHE A 837 -30.28 0.28 3.01
C PHE A 837 -30.52 0.68 4.46
N ASN A 838 -31.61 0.17 5.04
CA ASN A 838 -31.92 0.39 6.45
C ASN A 838 -30.80 -0.12 7.36
N ARG A 839 -30.19 -1.29 7.08
CA ARG A 839 -29.00 -1.80 7.80
C ARG A 839 -27.70 -1.05 7.54
N ARG A 840 -27.63 -0.19 6.51
CA ARG A 840 -26.46 0.67 6.25
C ARG A 840 -26.58 2.01 6.98
N ILE A 841 -27.79 2.60 7.05
CA ILE A 841 -28.05 3.81 7.84
C ILE A 841 -28.20 3.52 9.35
N ALA A 842 -28.75 2.37 9.73
CA ALA A 842 -28.80 1.90 11.14
C ALA A 842 -27.46 1.30 11.62
N ARG A 843 -26.36 1.52 10.88
CA ARG A 843 -25.03 1.61 11.48
C ARG A 843 -24.83 3.08 11.79
N ASP A 844 -24.55 3.42 13.04
CA ASP A 844 -24.53 4.79 13.56
C ASP A 844 -23.47 5.75 12.98
N ASN A 845 -22.88 5.38 11.86
CA ASN A 845 -21.54 5.75 11.43
C ASN A 845 -21.51 6.46 10.07
N ILE A 846 -22.60 6.39 9.30
CA ILE A 846 -22.72 7.10 8.02
C ILE A 846 -22.96 8.60 8.28
N LEU A 847 -22.12 9.44 7.70
CA LEU A 847 -22.15 10.90 7.81
C LEU A 847 -22.77 11.56 6.57
N PHE A 848 -22.55 10.97 5.38
CA PHE A 848 -22.89 11.55 4.09
C PHE A 848 -23.62 10.57 3.17
N LEU A 849 -24.56 11.07 2.37
CA LEU A 849 -25.15 10.34 1.25
C LEU A 849 -25.36 11.22 0.02
N SER A 850 -25.37 10.59 -1.16
CA SER A 850 -25.80 11.23 -2.41
C SER A 850 -26.91 10.40 -3.07
N ILE A 851 -28.09 11.00 -3.28
CA ILE A 851 -29.17 10.36 -4.04
C ILE A 851 -29.04 10.65 -5.54
N TYR A 852 -29.56 9.76 -6.37
CA TYR A 852 -29.91 10.07 -7.76
C TYR A 852 -31.33 9.59 -8.08
N SER A 853 -32.04 10.34 -8.90
CA SER A 853 -33.32 9.89 -9.44
C SER A 853 -33.05 8.97 -10.63
N THR A 854 -33.55 7.73 -10.56
CA THR A 854 -33.82 6.96 -11.77
C THR A 854 -34.97 7.64 -12.50
N SER A 855 -34.83 7.79 -13.82
CA SER A 855 -35.75 8.58 -14.66
C SER A 855 -37.18 8.03 -14.67
N GLU A 856 -38.15 8.94 -14.76
CA GLU A 856 -39.53 8.69 -15.23
C GLU A 856 -40.39 7.77 -14.34
N ILE A 857 -40.78 8.28 -13.16
CA ILE A 857 -42.17 8.13 -12.72
C ILE A 857 -42.90 9.43 -13.08
N GLU A 858 -43.40 9.50 -14.32
CA GLU A 858 -44.41 10.49 -14.72
C GLU A 858 -45.78 10.06 -14.19
N ASN A 859 -45.99 10.17 -12.87
CA ASN A 859 -47.32 10.22 -12.27
C ASN A 859 -47.27 11.03 -10.97
N ASN A 860 -48.31 11.81 -10.72
CA ASN A 860 -48.43 12.61 -9.51
C ASN A 860 -48.72 11.69 -8.31
N GLU A 861 -47.79 11.59 -7.35
CA GLU A 861 -48.06 11.73 -5.90
C GLU A 861 -46.79 11.57 -5.03
N SER A 862 -46.24 12.72 -4.61
CA SER A 862 -45.70 13.03 -3.26
C SER A 862 -44.72 12.12 -2.49
N LEU A 863 -44.29 10.95 -2.97
CA LEU A 863 -43.38 10.07 -2.20
C LEU A 863 -41.97 10.64 -1.99
N ASP A 864 -41.39 11.28 -3.01
CA ASP A 864 -40.00 11.80 -3.05
C ASP A 864 -39.63 12.74 -1.89
N ILE A 865 -40.61 13.38 -1.25
CA ILE A 865 -40.40 14.48 -0.28
C ILE A 865 -40.52 13.99 1.16
N TYR A 866 -41.47 13.09 1.45
CA TYR A 866 -41.75 12.57 2.80
C TYR A 866 -40.52 11.90 3.45
N TYR A 867 -39.64 11.33 2.63
CA TYR A 867 -38.41 10.66 3.06
C TYR A 867 -37.19 11.57 3.24
N LEU A 868 -37.29 12.87 2.88
CA LEU A 868 -36.27 13.88 3.20
C LEU A 868 -36.72 14.74 4.38
N SER A 869 -38.00 15.12 4.43
CA SER A 869 -38.57 15.81 5.61
C SER A 869 -38.36 15.01 6.90
N THR A 870 -38.52 13.68 6.86
CA THR A 870 -38.31 12.79 8.02
C THR A 870 -36.89 12.78 8.61
N TYR A 871 -35.88 13.32 7.91
CA TYR A 871 -34.51 13.47 8.43
C TYR A 871 -34.12 14.93 8.75
N PHE A 872 -34.73 15.91 8.08
CA PHE A 872 -34.34 17.31 8.20
C PHE A 872 -35.28 18.14 9.11
N ASP A 873 -36.57 17.81 9.16
CA ASP A 873 -37.54 18.44 10.07
C ASP A 873 -37.49 17.77 11.45
N ASP A 874 -37.28 18.56 12.51
CA ASP A 874 -37.05 18.05 13.88
C ASP A 874 -38.29 17.42 14.56
N GLU A 875 -39.45 17.40 13.91
CA GLU A 875 -40.67 16.72 14.39
C GLU A 875 -40.69 15.22 14.08
N CYS A 876 -39.73 14.67 13.33
CA CYS A 876 -39.69 13.26 12.92
C CYS A 876 -38.84 12.33 13.79
N VAL A 877 -38.51 12.74 15.03
CA VAL A 877 -38.10 11.82 16.11
C VAL A 877 -39.13 11.84 17.23
N SER A 878 -39.61 10.65 17.59
CA SER A 878 -40.59 10.37 18.67
C SER A 878 -42.01 10.95 18.53
N SER A 879 -42.91 10.15 17.95
CA SER A 879 -44.35 10.21 18.29
C SER A 879 -44.93 8.87 18.77
N SER A 880 -44.17 7.76 18.71
CA SER A 880 -44.37 6.63 19.60
C SER A 880 -43.74 6.94 20.97
N ASN A 881 -44.55 7.38 21.93
CA ASN A 881 -44.14 7.44 23.33
C ASN A 881 -44.17 6.03 23.95
N THR A 882 -43.40 5.11 23.35
CA THR A 882 -43.38 3.68 23.64
C THR A 882 -42.00 3.29 24.16
N LYS A 883 -41.93 2.78 25.38
CA LYS A 883 -40.71 2.33 26.05
C LYS A 883 -40.61 0.79 26.12
N VAL A 884 -41.72 0.09 25.94
CA VAL A 884 -41.79 -1.38 25.94
C VAL A 884 -42.82 -1.84 24.91
N SER A 885 -42.45 -2.76 24.02
CA SER A 885 -43.38 -3.48 23.14
C SER A 885 -43.55 -4.92 23.66
N VAL A 886 -44.80 -5.35 23.83
CA VAL A 886 -45.17 -6.70 24.32
C VAL A 886 -45.77 -7.49 23.17
N ILE A 887 -45.25 -8.69 22.89
CA ILE A 887 -45.79 -9.57 21.85
C ILE A 887 -46.60 -10.69 22.51
N LEU A 888 -47.88 -10.80 22.14
CA LEU A 888 -48.83 -11.77 22.67
C LEU A 888 -49.30 -12.72 21.54
N PRO A 889 -48.65 -13.87 21.32
CA PRO A 889 -49.17 -14.89 20.43
C PRO A 889 -50.38 -15.58 21.06
N THR A 890 -51.38 -15.91 20.24
CA THR A 890 -52.61 -16.58 20.69
C THR A 890 -53.16 -17.52 19.61
N TYR A 891 -53.57 -18.72 20.03
CA TYR A 891 -54.31 -19.69 19.22
C TYR A 891 -55.37 -20.34 20.11
N ASN A 892 -56.64 -20.22 19.70
CA ASN A 892 -57.80 -20.71 20.46
C ASN A 892 -57.77 -20.32 21.95
N GLY A 893 -57.48 -19.04 22.21
CA GLY A 893 -57.21 -18.48 23.53
C GLY A 893 -58.37 -17.68 24.12
N ALA A 894 -59.59 -17.75 23.56
CA ALA A 894 -60.67 -16.81 23.83
C ALA A 894 -61.04 -16.68 25.33
N GLU A 895 -60.95 -17.77 26.08
CA GLU A 895 -61.24 -17.82 27.53
C GLU A 895 -60.33 -16.89 28.37
N TYR A 896 -59.08 -16.68 27.94
CA TYR A 896 -58.06 -15.94 28.71
C TYR A 896 -57.60 -14.64 28.03
N LEU A 897 -57.76 -14.53 26.71
CA LEU A 897 -57.24 -13.42 25.90
C LEU A 897 -57.66 -12.05 26.43
N GLU A 898 -58.95 -11.86 26.76
CA GLU A 898 -59.45 -10.55 27.19
C GLU A 898 -58.86 -10.11 28.55
N HIS A 899 -58.53 -11.06 29.44
CA HIS A 899 -57.78 -10.77 30.66
C HIS A 899 -56.30 -10.48 30.39
N GLY A 900 -55.66 -11.21 29.48
CA GLY A 900 -54.27 -10.98 29.09
C GLY A 900 -54.04 -9.58 28.50
N ILE A 901 -54.92 -9.15 27.58
CA ILE A 901 -54.89 -7.80 27.00
C ILE A 901 -55.01 -6.74 28.09
N LYS A 902 -56.06 -6.82 28.93
CA LYS A 902 -56.27 -5.85 30.03
C LYS A 902 -55.09 -5.80 31.00
N ALA A 903 -54.57 -6.96 31.42
CA ALA A 903 -53.42 -7.03 32.32
C ALA A 903 -52.15 -6.36 31.77
N ILE A 904 -51.97 -6.29 30.45
CA ILE A 904 -50.84 -5.59 29.81
C ILE A 904 -51.10 -4.08 29.74
N LEU A 905 -52.32 -3.66 29.38
CA LEU A 905 -52.69 -2.24 29.22
C LEU A 905 -52.88 -1.50 30.55
N ASP A 906 -53.22 -2.23 31.61
CA ASP A 906 -53.45 -1.70 32.96
C ASP A 906 -52.16 -1.51 33.79
N GLN A 907 -50.99 -1.95 33.28
CA GLN A 907 -49.68 -1.75 33.91
C GLN A 907 -49.40 -0.28 34.28
N THR A 908 -48.55 -0.07 35.30
CA THR A 908 -48.21 1.28 35.79
C THR A 908 -47.45 2.12 34.76
N LEU A 909 -46.63 1.49 33.92
CA LEU A 909 -46.06 2.07 32.71
C LEU A 909 -47.16 2.14 31.63
N LYS A 910 -47.48 3.34 31.15
CA LYS A 910 -48.49 3.54 30.07
C LYS A 910 -47.90 3.65 28.67
N GLU A 911 -46.58 3.70 28.60
CA GLU A 911 -45.76 3.85 27.38
C GLU A 911 -45.48 2.46 26.79
N ILE A 912 -46.55 1.71 26.53
CA ILE A 912 -46.52 0.30 26.11
C ILE A 912 -47.27 0.12 24.79
N GLU A 913 -46.64 -0.63 23.88
CA GLU A 913 -47.27 -1.21 22.67
C GLU A 913 -47.58 -2.69 22.92
N LEU A 914 -48.69 -3.19 22.38
CA LEU A 914 -49.11 -4.59 22.44
C LEU A 914 -49.35 -5.14 21.02
N ILE A 915 -48.47 -6.02 20.56
CA ILE A 915 -48.59 -6.71 19.27
C ILE A 915 -49.19 -8.09 19.51
N ILE A 916 -50.42 -8.31 19.06
CA ILE A 916 -51.14 -9.58 19.24
C ILE A 916 -51.08 -10.39 17.94
N ILE A 917 -50.56 -11.61 18.01
CA ILE A 917 -50.44 -12.51 16.84
C ILE A 917 -51.48 -13.62 16.99
N ASN A 918 -52.56 -13.54 16.22
CA ASN A 918 -53.61 -14.56 16.16
C ASN A 918 -53.24 -15.62 15.12
N ASP A 919 -52.84 -16.79 15.60
CA ASP A 919 -52.28 -17.89 14.80
C ASP A 919 -53.38 -18.77 14.19
N ALA A 920 -54.25 -18.16 13.39
CA ALA A 920 -55.40 -18.75 12.72
C ALA A 920 -56.43 -19.44 13.66
N SER A 921 -56.78 -18.78 14.78
CA SER A 921 -57.78 -19.31 15.73
C SER A 921 -59.14 -19.62 15.09
N THR A 922 -59.74 -20.71 15.54
CA THR A 922 -61.05 -21.24 15.11
C THR A 922 -62.15 -21.08 16.17
N ASP A 923 -61.84 -20.50 17.33
CA ASP A 923 -62.78 -20.07 18.36
C ASP A 923 -63.10 -18.55 18.28
N ASN A 924 -63.75 -17.99 19.30
CA ASN A 924 -64.11 -16.58 19.39
C ASN A 924 -62.91 -15.63 19.66
N THR A 925 -61.64 -16.09 19.57
CA THR A 925 -60.45 -15.24 19.76
C THR A 925 -60.50 -14.01 18.85
N THR A 926 -60.84 -14.20 17.57
CA THR A 926 -60.94 -13.11 16.59
C THR A 926 -62.04 -12.10 16.93
N GLU A 927 -63.19 -12.55 17.44
CA GLU A 927 -64.29 -11.68 17.88
C GLU A 927 -63.92 -10.84 19.12
N ILE A 928 -63.09 -11.39 20.01
CA ILE A 928 -62.53 -10.65 21.15
C ILE A 928 -61.53 -9.59 20.65
N LEU A 929 -60.68 -9.93 19.67
CA LEU A 929 -59.68 -9.03 19.12
C LEU A 929 -60.29 -7.81 18.41
N THR A 930 -61.39 -7.98 17.67
CA THR A 930 -62.07 -6.85 17.00
C THR A 930 -62.59 -5.78 17.96
N LYS A 931 -62.80 -6.10 19.24
CA LYS A 931 -63.10 -5.09 20.28
C LYS A 931 -61.95 -4.09 20.53
N TYR A 932 -60.73 -4.47 20.17
CA TYR A 932 -59.48 -3.77 20.50
C TYR A 932 -58.79 -3.10 19.30
N GLU A 933 -59.29 -3.30 18.08
CA GLU A 933 -58.76 -2.71 16.83
C GLU A 933 -58.70 -1.16 16.83
N ASN A 934 -59.35 -0.49 17.79
CA ASN A 934 -59.40 0.97 17.91
C ASN A 934 -58.53 1.54 19.07
N ASP A 935 -57.82 0.71 19.84
CA ASP A 935 -56.85 1.19 20.82
C ASP A 935 -55.51 1.44 20.12
N ASN A 936 -55.03 2.68 20.12
CA ASN A 936 -53.84 3.11 19.38
C ASN A 936 -52.52 2.53 19.90
N ARG A 937 -52.56 1.70 20.97
CA ARG A 937 -51.41 0.95 21.49
C ARG A 937 -51.36 -0.50 21.00
N ILE A 938 -52.39 -0.98 20.28
CA ILE A 938 -52.56 -2.40 19.97
C ILE A 938 -52.47 -2.65 18.47
N THR A 939 -51.53 -3.51 18.07
CA THR A 939 -51.36 -3.97 16.68
C THR A 939 -51.78 -5.42 16.58
N ILE A 940 -52.75 -5.76 15.73
CA ILE A 940 -53.32 -7.12 15.63
C ILE A 940 -52.92 -7.75 14.30
N VAL A 941 -52.24 -8.90 14.36
CA VAL A 941 -51.74 -9.66 13.20
C VAL A 941 -52.46 -10.99 13.14
N ASN A 942 -53.38 -11.15 12.18
CA ASN A 942 -54.09 -12.41 11.93
C ASN A 942 -53.35 -13.24 10.87
N LEU A 943 -52.90 -14.44 11.24
CA LEU A 943 -52.37 -15.43 10.30
C LEU A 943 -53.53 -16.24 9.68
N GLN A 944 -53.38 -16.65 8.41
CA GLN A 944 -54.46 -17.34 7.68
C GLN A 944 -54.51 -18.85 7.94
N ASN A 945 -53.35 -19.47 8.20
CA ASN A 945 -53.19 -20.88 8.51
C ASN A 945 -52.28 -21.01 9.74
N ASN A 946 -52.57 -21.98 10.62
CA ASN A 946 -51.58 -22.49 11.58
C ASN A 946 -50.62 -23.45 10.85
N GLY A 947 -49.38 -23.60 11.33
CA GLY A 947 -48.21 -24.11 10.57
C GLY A 947 -48.18 -25.60 10.26
#